data_AF-A0A4Q4UKC7-F1
#
_entry.id   AF-A0A4Q4UKC7-F1
#
_cell.length_a   1.000
_cell.length_b   1.000
_cell.length_c   1.000
_cell.angle_alpha   90.00
_cell.angle_beta   90.00
_cell.angle_gamma   90.00
#
_symmetry.space_group_name_H-M   'P 1'
#
loop_
_entity.id
_entity.type
_entity.pdbx_description
1 polymer ?
#
loop_
_entity_poly.entity_id
_entity_poly.type
_entity_poly.pdbx_seq_one_letter_code
_entity_poly.pdbx_strand_id
1 'polypeptide(L)'
;MSDHVDSDREQEYGAGAAGGVDDSGAEDDTSAVRDGLGNAELIRLVRTAAGRDLYVDSIAKSALGQGNWGELLGAAPGALGRLGQCFVLASDPLAASLKFPESAGLPCESLRANLVHCSDLGRKAFRDAEAKMNKVSMAAHAIDMILEAVEDDDLVELDLPDQLAALKRMSQACTDDAKAIKTKVREWAECARAIHKACVDRDDDLGSKEKDLGERIDLQELSSKMKHVEVNESKRQTEQYRVQLHARQQEFMRAEKSLNSGGLIDFGIAVAEAFVAVMYSPLAVSVSHLFSRDSSSEAHYDPDSNDLLEQEDPGYSIANRLLPVVHRLAELLTDDSVGSTGVNWDALSGRSEQSDNISHILAQIRRLQRQAHEKPSAVALRASTAVKPAEEVALEIQGVVKDERNVGLDTSRTVAERGPHWRARARDADTAISNIFAAGLEAAKKTDQARRESAPQSSGHAHMEADRYAGLSRAEARFARFRMTQQALFEAEGRLNRRLEEDLRMTQEFNAMELELKRLLSSKATMVKEIVAECVKHLQHFCENLDELAAFFTHLQSFIEDMDKSRVDPFSTMATTTKALVERSKQEMSEAARARKERVKKKKLQDLTFKALELKGYYLVAQAMANTYVEVSKKHIIPGVNQVERLSLPDAKSLSKEERAAKIEEVGNFAKTARREVTQVADARKRELISAMNNNRGPIEEISALAY
;
A
#
# COMPACT_ATOMS: atom_id res chain seq x y z
N MET A 1 -14.01 -45.02 -15.64
CA MET A 1 -14.70 -46.16 -15.00
C MET A 1 -15.53 -45.59 -13.88
N SER A 2 -16.84 -45.70 -14.08
CA SER A 2 -17.96 -45.35 -13.19
C SER A 2 -18.12 -43.85 -12.88
N ASP A 3 -18.93 -43.11 -13.63
CA ASP A 3 -20.42 -43.14 -13.68
C ASP A 3 -21.01 -42.60 -12.38
N HIS A 4 -21.97 -41.68 -12.33
CA HIS A 4 -23.00 -41.26 -13.29
C HIS A 4 -23.63 -39.96 -12.69
N VAL A 5 -23.94 -38.88 -13.46
CA VAL A 5 -25.27 -38.60 -14.09
C VAL A 5 -26.31 -38.17 -13.04
N ASP A 6 -27.16 -37.16 -13.16
CA ASP A 6 -27.59 -36.19 -14.18
C ASP A 6 -28.29 -35.05 -13.39
N SER A 7 -28.22 -33.78 -13.78
CA SER A 7 -28.93 -33.11 -14.90
C SER A 7 -30.42 -32.83 -14.63
N ASP A 8 -30.75 -31.53 -14.78
CA ASP A 8 -32.03 -30.98 -15.24
C ASP A 8 -33.25 -31.06 -14.28
N ARG A 9 -34.20 -30.10 -14.22
CA ARG A 9 -34.64 -29.09 -15.20
C ARG A 9 -35.69 -28.16 -14.54
N GLU A 10 -35.77 -26.92 -15.06
CA GLU A 10 -36.99 -26.11 -15.37
C GLU A 10 -38.03 -25.78 -14.27
N GLN A 11 -38.28 -24.47 -13.99
CA GLN A 11 -39.41 -23.64 -14.50
C GLN A 11 -40.79 -24.14 -13.95
N GLU A 12 -41.68 -23.36 -13.33
CA GLU A 12 -42.22 -22.02 -13.58
C GLU A 12 -43.17 -21.60 -12.42
N TYR A 13 -43.42 -20.30 -12.31
CA TYR A 13 -44.57 -19.55 -11.74
C TYR A 13 -45.58 -20.19 -10.75
N GLY A 14 -45.84 -19.45 -9.66
CA GLY A 14 -47.11 -19.54 -8.93
C GLY A 14 -47.17 -18.72 -7.64
N ALA A 15 -47.94 -17.62 -7.66
CA ALA A 15 -48.22 -16.76 -6.51
C ALA A 15 -49.10 -17.45 -5.45
N GLY A 16 -48.92 -17.10 -4.17
CA GLY A 16 -49.99 -17.20 -3.17
C GLY A 16 -49.59 -17.54 -1.73
N ALA A 17 -49.79 -16.54 -0.87
CA ALA A 17 -50.26 -16.63 0.52
C ALA A 17 -49.31 -17.06 1.66
N ALA A 18 -49.23 -16.14 2.63
CA ALA A 18 -49.24 -16.36 4.08
C ALA A 18 -48.35 -17.47 4.67
N GLY A 19 -47.20 -17.07 5.21
CA GLY A 19 -46.39 -17.86 6.14
C GLY A 19 -45.71 -16.94 7.13
N GLY A 20 -45.84 -17.27 8.42
CA GLY A 20 -45.37 -16.46 9.54
C GLY A 20 -43.90 -16.12 9.49
N VAL A 21 -43.59 -14.89 9.91
CA VAL A 21 -42.22 -14.50 10.26
C VAL A 21 -42.02 -14.90 11.71
N ASP A 22 -41.20 -15.93 11.90
CA ASP A 22 -40.55 -16.25 13.16
C ASP A 22 -39.67 -15.06 13.57
N ASP A 23 -40.17 -14.31 14.55
CA ASP A 23 -39.41 -13.36 15.35
C ASP A 23 -38.71 -14.16 16.47
N SER A 24 -37.54 -14.72 16.16
CA SER A 24 -36.64 -15.24 17.20
C SER A 24 -35.93 -14.07 17.87
N GLY A 25 -36.65 -13.47 18.81
CA GLY A 25 -36.13 -12.52 19.77
C GLY A 25 -34.92 -13.11 20.50
N ALA A 26 -33.84 -12.34 20.51
CA ALA A 26 -32.80 -12.49 21.51
C ALA A 26 -33.39 -12.03 22.85
N GLU A 27 -33.90 -12.97 23.63
CA GLU A 27 -34.31 -12.76 25.01
C GLU A 27 -33.08 -12.45 25.87
N ASP A 28 -32.95 -11.16 26.12
CA ASP A 28 -32.51 -10.45 27.32
C ASP A 28 -32.01 -11.31 28.51
N ASP A 29 -30.71 -11.21 28.78
CA ASP A 29 -29.95 -11.75 29.93
C ASP A 29 -30.34 -11.11 31.29
N THR A 30 -31.44 -10.35 31.36
CA THR A 30 -31.94 -9.71 32.60
C THR A 30 -32.80 -10.65 33.46
N SER A 31 -33.10 -11.87 33.01
CA SER A 31 -33.92 -12.84 33.77
C SER A 31 -33.20 -13.40 35.01
N ALA A 32 -31.86 -13.43 35.03
CA ALA A 32 -31.10 -14.16 36.03
C ALA A 32 -31.26 -13.63 37.48
N VAL A 33 -31.61 -12.36 37.69
CA VAL A 33 -31.91 -11.82 39.04
C VAL A 33 -33.36 -12.09 39.44
N ARG A 34 -34.25 -12.27 38.46
CA ARG A 34 -35.67 -12.56 38.66
C ARG A 34 -35.92 -14.04 38.97
N ASP A 35 -35.03 -14.92 38.51
CA ASP A 35 -35.21 -16.38 38.58
C ASP A 35 -34.82 -17.00 39.95
N GLY A 36 -34.18 -16.24 40.85
CA GLY A 36 -33.71 -16.74 42.16
C GLY A 36 -34.55 -16.36 43.38
N LEU A 37 -35.33 -15.28 43.32
CA LEU A 37 -36.12 -14.75 44.45
C LEU A 37 -37.56 -14.51 43.98
N GLY A 38 -38.54 -15.11 44.66
CA GLY A 38 -39.95 -14.87 44.35
C GLY A 38 -40.30 -13.38 44.49
N ASN A 39 -41.22 -12.85 43.67
CA ASN A 39 -41.63 -11.44 43.69
C ASN A 39 -41.94 -10.90 45.12
N ALA A 40 -42.47 -11.74 46.01
CA ALA A 40 -42.77 -11.37 47.40
C ALA A 40 -41.51 -11.11 48.25
N GLU A 41 -40.43 -11.83 47.97
CA GLU A 41 -39.15 -11.77 48.70
C GLU A 41 -38.33 -10.57 48.23
N LEU A 42 -38.34 -10.29 46.93
CA LEU A 42 -37.80 -9.07 46.34
C LEU A 42 -38.51 -7.82 46.88
N ILE A 43 -39.85 -7.86 47.00
CA ILE A 43 -40.65 -6.80 47.65
C ILE A 43 -40.26 -6.63 49.12
N ARG A 44 -39.91 -7.70 49.83
CA ARG A 44 -39.50 -7.61 51.23
C ARG A 44 -38.10 -6.98 51.36
N LEU A 45 -37.18 -7.35 50.46
CA LEU A 45 -35.81 -6.85 50.42
C LEU A 45 -35.78 -5.33 50.18
N VAL A 46 -36.46 -4.88 49.13
CA VAL A 46 -36.47 -3.48 48.66
C VAL A 46 -37.22 -2.51 49.61
N ARG A 47 -37.88 -3.01 50.65
CA ARG A 47 -38.45 -2.16 51.73
C ARG A 47 -37.41 -1.63 52.71
N THR A 48 -36.21 -2.21 52.72
CA THR A 48 -35.12 -1.76 53.59
C THR A 48 -34.14 -0.91 52.79
N ALA A 49 -33.49 0.07 53.42
CA ALA A 49 -32.45 0.87 52.77
C ALA A 49 -31.33 -0.02 52.19
N ALA A 50 -30.83 -0.96 52.99
CA ALA A 50 -29.81 -1.92 52.56
C ALA A 50 -30.27 -2.75 51.34
N GLY A 51 -31.49 -3.27 51.35
CA GLY A 51 -32.02 -4.06 50.23
C GLY A 51 -32.26 -3.25 48.95
N ARG A 52 -32.55 -1.94 49.06
CA ARG A 52 -32.60 -1.04 47.90
C ARG A 52 -31.22 -0.85 47.28
N ASP A 53 -30.22 -0.58 48.11
CA ASP A 53 -28.84 -0.39 47.65
C ASP A 53 -28.33 -1.64 46.94
N LEU A 54 -28.64 -2.83 47.48
CA LEU A 54 -28.30 -4.11 46.85
C LEU A 54 -28.99 -4.37 45.51
N TYR A 55 -30.26 -3.99 45.40
CA TYR A 55 -30.99 -4.11 44.15
C TYR A 55 -30.38 -3.18 43.09
N VAL A 56 -30.12 -1.92 43.46
CA VAL A 56 -29.43 -0.93 42.61
C VAL A 56 -28.06 -1.45 42.18
N ASP A 57 -27.27 -1.98 43.11
CA ASP A 57 -25.94 -2.56 42.86
C ASP A 57 -26.02 -3.76 41.91
N SER A 58 -27.06 -4.59 42.02
CA SER A 58 -27.26 -5.74 41.12
C SER A 58 -27.55 -5.29 39.68
N ILE A 59 -28.37 -4.25 39.51
CA ILE A 59 -28.68 -3.65 38.21
C ILE A 59 -27.44 -2.96 37.63
N ALA A 60 -26.74 -2.15 38.44
CA ALA A 60 -25.52 -1.49 38.02
C ALA A 60 -24.44 -2.50 37.59
N LYS A 61 -24.32 -3.64 38.29
CA LYS A 61 -23.40 -4.72 37.92
C LYS A 61 -23.76 -5.40 36.60
N SER A 62 -25.05 -5.63 36.35
CA SER A 62 -25.54 -6.13 35.06
C SER A 62 -25.29 -5.13 33.94
N ALA A 63 -25.57 -3.85 34.19
CA ALA A 63 -25.39 -2.74 33.24
C ALA A 63 -23.92 -2.39 32.96
N LEU A 64 -22.98 -2.70 33.87
CA LEU A 64 -21.56 -2.33 33.74
C LEU A 64 -20.88 -2.95 32.51
N GLY A 65 -21.39 -4.09 32.03
CA GLY A 65 -20.85 -4.83 30.89
C GLY A 65 -19.37 -5.24 31.00
N GLN A 66 -18.89 -6.00 30.02
CA GLN A 66 -17.47 -6.35 29.91
C GLN A 66 -16.59 -5.25 29.29
N GLY A 67 -17.12 -4.06 29.03
CA GLY A 67 -16.41 -2.98 28.31
C GLY A 67 -15.04 -2.63 28.92
N ASN A 68 -14.01 -2.58 28.08
CA ASN A 68 -12.62 -2.30 28.47
C ASN A 68 -12.36 -0.78 28.55
N TRP A 69 -12.85 -0.13 29.61
CA TRP A 69 -12.74 1.33 29.77
C TRP A 69 -11.28 1.80 29.76
N GLY A 70 -10.38 1.04 30.39
CA GLY A 70 -8.97 1.40 30.49
C GLY A 70 -8.22 1.37 29.16
N GLU A 71 -8.50 0.40 28.30
CA GLU A 71 -7.92 0.35 26.96
C GLU A 71 -8.46 1.48 26.07
N LEU A 72 -9.79 1.64 26.01
CA LEU A 72 -10.43 2.63 25.13
C LEU A 72 -10.10 4.07 25.54
N LEU A 73 -10.03 4.38 26.84
CA LEU A 73 -9.62 5.70 27.32
C LEU A 73 -8.10 5.91 27.22
N GLY A 74 -7.32 4.82 27.38
CA GLY A 74 -5.86 4.83 27.21
C GLY A 74 -5.42 5.18 25.78
N ALA A 75 -6.31 5.02 24.80
CA ALA A 75 -6.08 5.43 23.42
C ALA A 75 -5.87 6.95 23.28
N ALA A 76 -6.52 7.79 24.10
CA ALA A 76 -6.41 9.24 23.98
C ALA A 76 -4.97 9.78 24.21
N PRO A 77 -4.27 9.41 25.31
CA PRO A 77 -2.84 9.73 25.45
C PRO A 77 -1.97 9.15 24.33
N GLY A 78 -2.29 7.94 23.85
CA GLY A 78 -1.61 7.32 22.71
C GLY A 78 -1.70 8.18 21.45
N ALA A 79 -2.91 8.64 21.12
CA ALA A 79 -3.19 9.53 20.00
C ALA A 79 -2.40 10.84 20.11
N LEU A 80 -2.42 11.49 21.28
CA LEU A 80 -1.68 12.72 21.54
C LEU A 80 -0.17 12.53 21.40
N GLY A 81 0.36 11.40 21.88
CA GLY A 81 1.76 11.04 21.68
C GLY A 81 2.15 10.96 20.21
N ARG A 82 1.36 10.24 19.41
CA ARG A 82 1.60 10.12 17.96
C ARG A 82 1.51 11.47 17.25
N LEU A 83 0.50 12.28 17.58
CA LEU A 83 0.37 13.63 17.02
C LEU A 83 1.57 14.52 17.40
N GLY A 84 2.03 14.46 18.65
CA GLY A 84 3.23 15.17 19.10
C GLY A 84 4.50 14.72 18.37
N GLN A 85 4.65 13.43 18.10
CA GLN A 85 5.74 12.90 17.29
C GLN A 85 5.68 13.45 15.85
N CYS A 86 4.49 13.52 15.24
CA CYS A 86 4.31 14.17 13.94
C CYS A 86 4.69 15.65 13.96
N PHE A 87 4.41 16.41 15.02
CA PHE A 87 4.84 17.81 15.13
C PHE A 87 6.36 17.96 15.20
N VAL A 88 7.04 17.08 15.93
CA VAL A 88 8.50 17.09 16.03
C VAL A 88 9.13 16.76 14.67
N LEU A 89 8.55 15.81 13.92
CA LEU A 89 8.96 15.49 12.56
C LEU A 89 8.69 16.66 11.59
N ALA A 90 7.49 17.25 11.62
CA ALA A 90 7.10 18.38 10.78
C ALA A 90 7.82 19.70 11.12
N SER A 91 8.53 19.76 12.25
CA SER A 91 9.40 20.87 12.61
C SER A 91 10.75 20.84 11.89
N ASP A 92 11.04 19.75 11.15
CA ASP A 92 12.21 19.71 10.26
C ASP A 92 12.06 20.79 9.16
N PRO A 93 13.10 21.62 8.90
CA PRO A 93 13.05 22.58 7.80
C PRO A 93 12.70 21.95 6.44
N LEU A 94 13.07 20.69 6.23
CA LEU A 94 12.78 19.93 5.02
C LEU A 94 11.33 19.48 4.98
N ALA A 95 10.78 18.99 6.09
CA ALA A 95 9.37 18.64 6.21
C ALA A 95 8.46 19.89 6.16
N ALA A 96 8.93 21.03 6.67
CA ALA A 96 8.23 22.31 6.58
C ALA A 96 8.15 22.84 5.13
N SER A 97 9.11 22.44 4.27
CA SER A 97 9.09 22.75 2.84
C SER A 97 8.19 21.82 2.02
N LEU A 98 7.65 20.76 2.65
CA LEU A 98 6.74 19.83 2.00
C LEU A 98 5.40 20.53 1.71
N LYS A 99 5.04 20.56 0.42
CA LYS A 99 3.75 21.03 -0.07
C LYS A 99 2.94 19.88 -0.64
N PHE A 100 1.66 19.87 -0.31
CA PHE A 100 0.66 18.98 -0.88
C PHE A 100 -0.12 19.70 -1.99
N PRO A 101 -0.50 19.00 -3.07
CA PRO A 101 -1.35 19.55 -4.12
C PRO A 101 -2.78 19.78 -3.61
N GLU A 102 -3.52 20.72 -4.19
CA GLU A 102 -4.93 21.00 -3.84
C GLU A 102 -5.83 19.75 -3.99
N SER A 103 -5.49 18.86 -4.93
CA SER A 103 -6.17 17.58 -5.15
C SER A 103 -6.13 16.64 -3.94
N ALA A 104 -5.25 16.89 -2.95
CA ALA A 104 -5.18 16.11 -1.72
C ALA A 104 -6.38 16.34 -0.77
N GLY A 105 -7.20 17.37 -1.01
CA GLY A 105 -8.37 17.68 -0.19
C GLY A 105 -8.03 18.16 1.22
N LEU A 106 -6.82 18.69 1.41
CA LEU A 106 -6.34 19.21 2.69
C LEU A 106 -6.66 20.69 2.86
N PRO A 107 -6.99 21.15 4.09
CA PRO A 107 -7.26 22.57 4.37
C PRO A 107 -6.09 23.52 4.06
N CYS A 108 -4.87 23.03 4.21
CA CYS A 108 -3.65 23.82 4.03
C CYS A 108 -2.68 23.14 3.05
N GLU A 109 -1.78 23.90 2.44
CA GLU A 109 -0.76 23.34 1.53
C GLU A 109 0.36 22.58 2.25
N SER A 110 0.66 22.90 3.52
CA SER A 110 1.83 22.35 4.23
C SER A 110 1.46 21.31 5.28
N LEU A 111 2.31 20.30 5.48
CA LEU A 111 2.14 19.27 6.51
C LEU A 111 1.98 19.88 7.90
N ARG A 112 2.86 20.82 8.26
CA ARG A 112 2.80 21.48 9.57
C ARG A 112 1.48 22.21 9.79
N ALA A 113 1.01 22.99 8.82
CA ALA A 113 -0.25 23.73 8.98
C ALA A 113 -1.46 22.78 9.11
N ASN A 114 -1.46 21.67 8.37
CA ASN A 114 -2.51 20.65 8.51
C ASN A 114 -2.45 19.93 9.87
N LEU A 115 -1.25 19.65 10.40
CA LEU A 115 -1.10 19.08 11.74
C LEU A 115 -1.55 20.06 12.83
N VAL A 116 -1.27 21.36 12.70
CA VAL A 116 -1.82 22.41 13.58
C VAL A 116 -3.33 22.40 13.55
N HIS A 117 -3.93 22.41 12.35
CA HIS A 117 -5.38 22.34 12.20
C HIS A 117 -5.97 21.07 12.85
N CYS A 118 -5.34 19.91 12.62
CA CYS A 118 -5.73 18.65 13.22
C CYS A 118 -5.64 18.70 14.75
N SER A 119 -4.58 19.31 15.31
CA SER A 119 -4.42 19.50 16.76
C SER A 119 -5.48 20.43 17.34
N ASP A 120 -5.82 21.50 16.64
CA ASP A 120 -6.88 22.43 17.04
C ASP A 120 -8.25 21.74 17.11
N LEU A 121 -8.55 20.86 16.14
CA LEU A 121 -9.76 20.02 16.17
C LEU A 121 -9.75 19.10 17.37
N GLY A 122 -8.65 18.38 17.62
CA GLY A 122 -8.50 17.52 18.79
C GLY A 122 -8.68 18.24 20.12
N ARG A 123 -8.07 19.43 20.27
CA ARG A 123 -8.25 20.28 21.46
C ARG A 123 -9.71 20.67 21.69
N LYS A 124 -10.40 21.09 20.63
CA LYS A 124 -11.84 21.42 20.70
C LYS A 124 -12.66 20.19 21.10
N ALA A 125 -12.40 19.05 20.46
CA ALA A 125 -13.09 17.80 20.75
C ALA A 125 -12.93 17.36 22.21
N PHE A 126 -11.70 17.39 22.75
CA PHE A 126 -11.45 17.01 24.15
C PHE A 126 -12.07 17.97 25.17
N ARG A 127 -11.96 19.29 24.95
CA ARG A 127 -12.58 20.26 25.86
C ARG A 127 -14.10 20.15 25.86
N ASP A 128 -14.69 19.97 24.69
CA ASP A 128 -16.13 19.77 24.58
C ASP A 128 -16.58 18.46 25.20
N ALA A 129 -15.80 17.39 25.05
CA ALA A 129 -16.06 16.11 25.70
C ALA A 129 -15.97 16.23 27.22
N GLU A 130 -14.96 16.90 27.77
CA GLU A 130 -14.88 17.12 29.22
C GLU A 130 -16.07 17.93 29.75
N ALA A 131 -16.43 19.03 29.06
CA ALA A 131 -17.56 19.86 29.46
C ALA A 131 -18.89 19.09 29.44
N LYS A 132 -19.12 18.29 28.40
CA LYS A 132 -20.32 17.48 28.24
C LYS A 132 -20.38 16.28 29.18
N MET A 133 -19.26 15.60 29.40
CA MET A 133 -19.19 14.48 30.36
C MET A 133 -19.42 14.96 31.80
N ASN A 134 -18.97 16.17 32.15
CA ASN A 134 -19.35 16.78 33.43
C ASN A 134 -20.88 16.95 33.56
N LYS A 135 -21.57 17.37 32.49
CA LYS A 135 -23.04 17.47 32.51
C LYS A 135 -23.72 16.11 32.66
N VAL A 136 -23.25 15.08 31.95
CA VAL A 136 -23.75 13.71 32.09
C VAL A 136 -23.58 13.21 33.52
N SER A 137 -22.43 13.48 34.16
CA SER A 137 -22.19 13.13 35.55
C SER A 137 -23.14 13.85 36.52
N MET A 138 -23.38 15.14 36.30
CA MET A 138 -24.34 15.91 37.11
C MET A 138 -25.78 15.41 36.94
N ALA A 139 -26.13 14.90 35.75
CA ALA A 139 -27.48 14.45 35.48
C ALA A 139 -27.92 13.26 36.34
N ALA A 140 -26.97 12.44 36.79
CA ALA A 140 -27.24 11.33 37.69
C ALA A 140 -27.78 11.77 39.06
N HIS A 141 -27.49 12.98 39.54
CA HIS A 141 -28.04 13.47 40.82
C HIS A 141 -29.55 13.72 40.77
N ALA A 142 -30.14 13.89 39.58
CA ALA A 142 -31.58 14.04 39.46
C ALA A 142 -32.34 12.76 39.78
N ILE A 143 -31.69 11.59 39.75
CA ILE A 143 -32.35 10.32 40.08
C ILE A 143 -32.64 10.17 41.57
N ASP A 144 -31.81 10.78 42.43
CA ASP A 144 -32.03 10.74 43.87
C ASP A 144 -33.29 11.52 44.25
N MET A 145 -33.55 12.66 43.61
CA MET A 145 -34.79 13.42 43.79
C MET A 145 -36.04 12.60 43.36
N ILE A 146 -35.91 11.79 42.31
CA ILE A 146 -36.99 10.94 41.81
C ILE A 146 -37.28 9.78 42.74
N LEU A 147 -36.25 9.21 43.37
CA LEU A 147 -36.44 8.20 44.40
C LEU A 147 -37.16 8.77 45.61
N GLU A 148 -36.74 9.93 46.09
CA GLU A 148 -37.43 10.64 47.17
C GLU A 148 -38.91 10.90 46.82
N ALA A 149 -39.18 11.38 45.60
CA ALA A 149 -40.54 11.64 45.14
C ALA A 149 -41.39 10.38 44.91
N VAL A 150 -40.79 9.20 44.71
CA VAL A 150 -41.53 7.92 44.59
C VAL A 150 -41.83 7.31 45.96
N GLU A 151 -41.11 7.70 47.00
CA GLU A 151 -41.25 7.17 48.36
C GLU A 151 -42.32 7.88 49.19
N ASP A 152 -42.68 9.10 48.81
CA ASP A 152 -43.72 9.91 49.45
C ASP A 152 -45.01 9.89 48.62
N ASP A 153 -46.08 9.31 49.17
CA ASP A 153 -47.39 9.16 48.52
C ASP A 153 -47.97 10.49 48.00
N ASP A 154 -47.65 11.61 48.64
CA ASP A 154 -48.13 12.94 48.25
C ASP A 154 -47.25 13.52 47.12
N LEU A 155 -45.93 13.35 47.20
CA LEU A 155 -44.98 13.82 46.16
C LEU A 155 -45.08 13.01 44.86
N VAL A 156 -45.47 11.74 44.93
CA VAL A 156 -45.75 10.89 43.76
C VAL A 156 -46.83 11.52 42.86
N GLU A 157 -47.81 12.18 43.45
CA GLU A 157 -48.96 12.75 42.74
C GLU A 157 -48.64 14.14 42.16
N LEU A 158 -47.93 14.95 42.95
CA LEU A 158 -47.64 16.35 42.64
C LEU A 158 -46.38 16.48 41.78
N ASP A 159 -45.25 15.94 42.25
CA ASP A 159 -43.92 16.31 41.78
C ASP A 159 -43.30 15.28 40.83
N LEU A 160 -43.61 13.99 40.99
CA LEU A 160 -43.02 12.91 40.20
C LEU A 160 -43.17 13.10 38.67
N PRO A 161 -44.32 13.51 38.10
CA PRO A 161 -44.42 13.73 36.66
C PRO A 161 -43.50 14.84 36.15
N ASP A 162 -43.35 15.92 36.93
CA ASP A 162 -42.51 17.06 36.57
C ASP A 162 -41.03 16.69 36.68
N GLN A 163 -40.66 15.92 37.71
CA GLN A 163 -39.32 15.36 37.86
C GLN A 163 -38.99 14.34 36.76
N LEU A 164 -39.93 13.52 36.31
CA LEU A 164 -39.72 12.61 35.18
C LEU A 164 -39.62 13.32 33.84
N ALA A 165 -40.42 14.37 33.64
CA ALA A 165 -40.26 15.25 32.48
C ALA A 165 -38.88 15.94 32.50
N ALA A 166 -38.39 16.32 33.69
CA ALA A 166 -37.03 16.84 33.84
C ALA A 166 -35.97 15.78 33.54
N LEU A 167 -36.12 14.56 34.07
CA LEU A 167 -35.23 13.45 33.78
C LEU A 167 -35.20 13.10 32.29
N LYS A 168 -36.35 13.07 31.61
CA LYS A 168 -36.44 12.83 30.17
C LYS A 168 -35.69 13.90 29.38
N ARG A 169 -35.87 15.18 29.74
CA ARG A 169 -35.10 16.30 29.15
C ARG A 169 -33.60 16.14 29.38
N MET A 170 -33.18 15.74 30.58
CA MET A 170 -31.78 15.51 30.92
C MET A 170 -31.19 14.30 30.17
N SER A 171 -31.93 13.19 30.10
CA SER A 171 -31.58 11.98 29.35
C SER A 171 -31.37 12.28 27.85
N GLN A 172 -32.29 13.05 27.26
CA GLN A 172 -32.17 13.51 25.87
C GLN A 172 -30.95 14.42 25.69
N ALA A 173 -30.72 15.37 26.61
CA ALA A 173 -29.54 16.22 26.58
C ALA A 173 -28.24 15.42 26.70
N CYS A 174 -28.19 14.40 27.56
CA CYS A 174 -27.06 13.48 27.68
C CYS A 174 -26.81 12.68 26.40
N THR A 175 -27.88 12.24 25.73
CA THR A 175 -27.82 11.55 24.43
C THR A 175 -27.26 12.47 23.35
N ASP A 176 -27.79 13.69 23.25
CA ASP A 176 -27.34 14.70 22.29
C ASP A 176 -25.87 15.09 22.54
N ASP A 177 -25.49 15.23 23.81
CA ASP A 177 -24.12 15.50 24.22
C ASP A 177 -23.18 14.35 23.84
N ALA A 178 -23.53 13.09 24.12
CA ALA A 178 -22.75 11.91 23.73
C ALA A 178 -22.58 11.80 22.20
N LYS A 179 -23.66 12.04 21.45
CA LYS A 179 -23.64 12.07 19.98
C LYS A 179 -22.74 13.19 19.46
N ALA A 180 -22.82 14.38 20.05
CA ALA A 180 -22.00 15.53 19.67
C ALA A 180 -20.51 15.27 19.92
N ILE A 181 -20.14 14.59 21.02
CA ILE A 181 -18.76 14.19 21.29
C ILE A 181 -18.25 13.26 20.19
N LYS A 182 -19.00 12.18 19.92
CA LYS A 182 -18.66 11.19 18.90
C LYS A 182 -18.46 11.83 17.52
N THR A 183 -19.34 12.74 17.12
CA THR A 183 -19.22 13.46 15.85
C THR A 183 -17.90 14.24 15.78
N LYS A 184 -17.53 14.98 16.83
CA LYS A 184 -16.27 15.75 16.84
C LYS A 184 -15.02 14.87 16.81
N VAL A 185 -15.03 13.74 17.51
CA VAL A 185 -13.93 12.77 17.44
C VAL A 185 -13.82 12.17 16.03
N ARG A 186 -14.95 11.91 15.36
CA ARG A 186 -14.96 11.42 13.98
C ARG A 186 -14.44 12.45 12.98
N GLU A 187 -14.89 13.71 13.07
CA GLU A 187 -14.39 14.81 12.24
C GLU A 187 -12.86 14.96 12.40
N TRP A 188 -12.37 14.84 13.63
CA TRP A 188 -10.94 14.85 13.92
C TRP A 188 -10.20 13.67 13.26
N ALA A 189 -10.76 12.45 13.37
CA ALA A 189 -10.20 11.26 12.72
C ALA A 189 -10.21 11.36 11.18
N GLU A 190 -11.25 11.94 10.59
CA GLU A 190 -11.32 12.18 9.14
C GLU A 190 -10.22 13.15 8.67
N CYS A 191 -9.99 14.24 9.41
CA CYS A 191 -8.86 15.13 9.15
C CYS A 191 -7.52 14.38 9.25
N ALA A 192 -7.33 13.53 10.26
CA ALA A 192 -6.11 12.74 10.43
C ALA A 192 -5.88 11.78 9.26
N ARG A 193 -6.93 11.08 8.80
CA ARG A 193 -6.87 10.17 7.65
C ARG A 193 -6.58 10.90 6.35
N ALA A 194 -7.11 12.09 6.16
CA ALA A 194 -6.80 12.91 4.99
C ALA A 194 -5.30 13.28 4.95
N ILE A 195 -4.73 13.68 6.10
CA ILE A 195 -3.29 13.97 6.20
C ILE A 195 -2.47 12.71 5.96
N HIS A 196 -2.85 11.59 6.58
CA HIS A 196 -2.18 10.30 6.38
C HIS A 196 -2.15 9.90 4.90
N LYS A 197 -3.31 9.95 4.23
CA LYS A 197 -3.42 9.64 2.80
C LYS A 197 -2.50 10.53 1.96
N ALA A 198 -2.53 11.85 2.19
CA ALA A 198 -1.66 12.78 1.47
C ALA A 198 -0.17 12.51 1.70
N CYS A 199 0.21 12.08 2.91
CA CYS A 199 1.58 11.65 3.20
C CYS A 199 1.96 10.34 2.48
N VAL A 200 1.05 9.34 2.43
CA VAL A 200 1.27 8.08 1.69
C VAL A 200 1.44 8.35 0.20
N ASP A 201 0.49 9.08 -0.40
CA ASP A 201 0.56 9.44 -1.83
C ASP A 201 1.88 10.15 -2.15
N ARG A 202 2.36 10.99 -1.22
CA ARG A 202 3.63 11.71 -1.37
C ARG A 202 4.86 10.82 -1.20
N ASP A 203 4.82 9.84 -0.31
CA ASP A 203 5.90 8.87 -0.12
C ASP A 203 6.04 7.96 -1.35
N ASP A 204 4.91 7.48 -1.87
CA ASP A 204 4.84 6.68 -3.09
C ASP A 204 5.34 7.45 -4.33
N ASP A 205 4.96 8.72 -4.47
CA ASP A 205 5.47 9.62 -5.51
C ASP A 205 7.00 9.82 -5.45
N LEU A 206 7.57 9.88 -4.25
CA LEU A 206 9.01 10.02 -4.06
C LEU A 206 9.73 8.69 -4.32
N GLY A 207 9.16 7.58 -3.84
CA GLY A 207 9.70 6.23 -4.06
C GLY A 207 9.70 5.81 -5.53
N SER A 208 8.62 6.10 -6.27
CA SER A 208 8.53 5.83 -7.71
C SER A 208 9.57 6.60 -8.51
N LYS A 209 9.76 7.90 -8.24
CA LYS A 209 10.78 8.72 -8.91
C LYS A 209 12.20 8.24 -8.66
N GLU A 210 12.51 7.83 -7.44
CA GLU A 210 13.82 7.26 -7.08
C GLU A 210 14.07 5.97 -7.86
N LYS A 211 13.08 5.09 -7.93
CA LYS A 211 13.15 3.82 -8.66
C LYS A 211 13.30 4.02 -10.16
N ASP A 212 12.45 4.87 -10.77
CA ASP A 212 12.48 5.15 -12.21
C ASP A 212 13.84 5.71 -12.66
N LEU A 213 14.47 6.55 -11.83
CA LEU A 213 15.80 7.08 -12.12
C LEU A 213 16.90 6.04 -11.94
N GLY A 214 16.79 5.16 -10.94
CA GLY A 214 17.68 4.01 -10.78
C GLY A 214 17.65 3.08 -11.99
N GLU A 215 16.45 2.67 -12.42
CA GLU A 215 16.27 1.81 -13.59
C GLU A 215 16.84 2.44 -14.87
N ARG A 216 16.68 3.76 -15.06
CA ARG A 216 17.27 4.48 -16.20
C ARG A 216 18.79 4.51 -16.17
N ILE A 217 19.41 4.59 -15.00
CA ILE A 217 20.86 4.56 -14.84
C ILE A 217 21.40 3.17 -15.17
N ASP A 218 20.78 2.11 -14.65
CA ASP A 218 21.20 0.73 -14.92
C ASP A 218 21.11 0.40 -16.42
N LEU A 219 20.02 0.81 -17.08
CA LEU A 219 19.85 0.66 -18.52
C LEU A 219 20.91 1.42 -19.31
N GLN A 220 21.23 2.66 -18.91
CA GLN A 220 22.27 3.45 -19.55
C GLN A 220 23.67 2.86 -19.32
N GLU A 221 23.96 2.35 -18.13
CA GLU A 221 25.23 1.69 -17.82
C GLU A 221 25.43 0.46 -18.70
N LEU A 222 24.41 -0.38 -18.82
CA LEU A 222 24.45 -1.56 -19.69
C LEU A 222 24.67 -1.17 -21.15
N SER A 223 23.97 -0.14 -21.63
CA SER A 223 24.13 0.40 -22.99
C SER A 223 25.56 0.92 -23.23
N SER A 224 26.11 1.67 -22.27
CA SER A 224 27.48 2.18 -22.35
C SER A 224 28.52 1.07 -22.43
N LYS A 225 28.38 0.01 -21.62
CA LYS A 225 29.27 -1.18 -21.64
C LYS A 225 29.23 -1.87 -23.00
N MET A 226 28.04 -2.08 -23.58
CA MET A 226 27.91 -2.71 -24.90
C MET A 226 28.56 -1.85 -26.00
N LYS A 227 28.34 -0.52 -26.00
CA LYS A 227 28.99 0.36 -26.99
C LYS A 227 30.50 0.44 -26.81
N HIS A 228 31.01 0.38 -25.59
CA HIS A 228 32.45 0.36 -25.35
C HIS A 228 33.14 -0.88 -25.93
N VAL A 229 32.47 -2.03 -25.88
CA VAL A 229 32.92 -3.25 -26.58
C VAL A 229 32.94 -3.01 -28.10
N GLU A 230 31.91 -2.39 -28.65
CA GLU A 230 31.80 -2.10 -30.09
C GLU A 230 32.85 -1.08 -30.58
N VAL A 231 33.14 -0.05 -29.78
CA VAL A 231 34.21 0.92 -30.03
C VAL A 231 35.57 0.23 -30.02
N ASN A 232 35.83 -0.64 -29.03
CA ASN A 232 37.09 -1.37 -28.94
C ASN A 232 37.29 -2.34 -30.12
N GLU A 233 36.22 -2.98 -30.58
CA GLU A 233 36.27 -3.81 -31.78
C GLU A 233 36.54 -2.97 -33.03
N SER A 234 35.88 -1.82 -33.17
CA SER A 234 36.10 -0.88 -34.27
C SER A 234 37.52 -0.30 -34.29
N LYS A 235 38.11 0.00 -33.12
CA LYS A 235 39.53 0.38 -32.97
C LYS A 235 40.43 -0.74 -33.49
N ARG A 236 40.16 -1.99 -33.11
CA ARG A 236 40.94 -3.15 -33.54
C ARG A 236 40.89 -3.34 -35.05
N GLN A 237 39.71 -3.20 -35.66
CA GLN A 237 39.55 -3.30 -37.11
C GLN A 237 40.28 -2.16 -37.85
N THR A 238 40.17 -0.92 -37.36
CA THR A 238 40.87 0.24 -37.93
C THR A 238 42.39 0.07 -37.87
N GLU A 239 42.90 -0.46 -36.76
CA GLU A 239 44.33 -0.74 -36.61
C GLU A 239 44.81 -1.84 -37.58
N GLN A 240 44.00 -2.87 -37.82
CA GLN A 240 44.30 -3.87 -38.84
C GLN A 240 44.41 -3.24 -40.24
N TYR A 241 43.53 -2.29 -40.59
CA TYR A 241 43.65 -1.55 -41.86
C TYR A 241 44.92 -0.70 -41.92
N ARG A 242 45.32 -0.04 -40.82
CA ARG A 242 46.59 0.71 -40.75
C ARG A 242 47.79 -0.18 -41.01
N VAL A 243 47.84 -1.34 -40.35
CA VAL A 243 48.94 -2.31 -40.51
C VAL A 243 49.00 -2.83 -41.95
N GLN A 244 47.85 -3.19 -42.55
CA GLN A 244 47.78 -3.64 -43.95
C GLN A 244 48.22 -2.54 -44.93
N LEU A 245 47.81 -1.29 -44.70
CA LEU A 245 48.23 -0.16 -45.52
C LEU A 245 49.74 0.06 -45.43
N HIS A 246 50.31 0.02 -44.23
CA HIS A 246 51.76 0.14 -44.03
C HIS A 246 52.55 -0.98 -44.72
N ALA A 247 52.09 -2.23 -44.60
CA ALA A 247 52.71 -3.37 -45.28
C ALA A 247 52.68 -3.17 -46.81
N ARG A 248 51.54 -2.76 -47.37
CA ARG A 248 51.40 -2.50 -48.81
C ARG A 248 52.25 -1.31 -49.28
N GLN A 249 52.38 -0.28 -48.46
CA GLN A 249 53.24 0.87 -48.74
C GLN A 249 54.72 0.47 -48.76
N GLN A 250 55.15 -0.41 -47.84
CA GLN A 250 56.51 -0.96 -47.87
C GLN A 250 56.77 -1.83 -49.10
N GLU A 251 55.81 -2.67 -49.49
CA GLU A 251 55.90 -3.46 -50.72
C GLU A 251 56.00 -2.58 -51.96
N PHE A 252 55.22 -1.50 -52.00
CA PHE A 252 55.29 -0.50 -53.06
C PHE A 252 56.67 0.15 -53.14
N MET A 253 57.22 0.62 -52.01
CA MET A 253 58.57 1.21 -51.93
C MET A 253 59.67 0.21 -52.34
N ARG A 254 59.51 -1.08 -52.02
CA ARG A 254 60.44 -2.13 -52.46
C ARG A 254 60.36 -2.36 -53.96
N ALA A 255 59.15 -2.40 -54.52
CA ALA A 255 58.93 -2.55 -55.96
C ALA A 255 59.48 -1.35 -56.74
N GLU A 256 59.29 -0.12 -56.23
CA GLU A 256 59.83 1.11 -56.82
C GLU A 256 61.36 1.13 -56.80
N LYS A 257 61.98 0.75 -55.68
CA LYS A 257 63.44 0.60 -55.59
C LYS A 257 63.98 -0.45 -56.56
N SER A 258 63.28 -1.58 -56.75
CA SER A 258 63.69 -2.61 -57.72
C SER A 258 63.52 -2.16 -59.18
N LEU A 259 62.59 -1.25 -59.46
CA LEU A 259 62.39 -0.68 -60.80
C LEU A 259 63.52 0.31 -61.15
N ASN A 260 63.92 1.13 -60.17
CA ASN A 260 64.98 2.11 -60.32
C ASN A 260 66.40 1.51 -60.30
N SER A 261 66.58 0.26 -59.85
CA SER A 261 67.88 -0.42 -59.83
C SER A 261 68.19 -1.29 -61.07
N GLY A 262 67.36 -1.26 -62.11
CA GLY A 262 67.72 -1.76 -63.46
C GLY A 262 67.78 -3.29 -63.68
N GLY A 263 67.21 -4.12 -62.79
CA GLY A 263 67.26 -5.58 -62.92
C GLY A 263 66.01 -6.19 -63.58
N LEU A 264 65.98 -6.26 -64.92
CA LEU A 264 64.82 -6.79 -65.68
C LEU A 264 64.75 -8.34 -65.75
N ILE A 265 65.66 -9.09 -65.11
CA ILE A 265 65.74 -10.56 -65.26
C ILE A 265 65.42 -11.34 -63.98
N ASP A 266 65.55 -10.78 -62.77
CA ASP A 266 65.23 -11.50 -61.53
C ASP A 266 63.80 -11.28 -61.00
N PHE A 267 63.00 -10.43 -61.65
CA PHE A 267 61.59 -10.22 -61.30
C PHE A 267 60.71 -11.46 -61.59
N GLY A 268 61.19 -12.38 -62.43
CA GLY A 268 60.46 -13.58 -62.85
C GLY A 268 60.56 -14.77 -61.87
N ILE A 269 61.67 -14.92 -61.15
CA ILE A 269 61.95 -16.16 -60.40
C ILE A 269 61.78 -15.97 -58.88
N ALA A 270 62.25 -14.87 -58.28
CA ALA A 270 62.09 -14.63 -56.84
C ALA A 270 60.62 -14.36 -56.43
N VAL A 271 59.78 -13.94 -57.39
CA VAL A 271 58.37 -13.64 -57.16
C VAL A 271 57.48 -14.89 -57.25
N ALA A 272 57.93 -15.96 -57.90
CA ALA A 272 57.20 -17.22 -57.96
C ALA A 272 57.21 -17.95 -56.61
N GLU A 273 58.32 -17.89 -55.87
CA GLU A 273 58.46 -18.58 -54.58
C GLU A 273 57.73 -17.86 -53.43
N ALA A 274 57.69 -16.53 -53.42
CA ALA A 274 56.90 -15.78 -52.44
C ALA A 274 55.38 -15.91 -52.63
N PHE A 275 54.92 -16.28 -53.84
CA PHE A 275 53.49 -16.40 -54.16
C PHE A 275 52.88 -17.73 -53.71
N VAL A 276 53.66 -18.81 -53.68
CA VAL A 276 53.19 -20.12 -53.19
C VAL A 276 53.06 -20.13 -51.65
N ALA A 277 53.90 -19.38 -50.94
CA ALA A 277 53.84 -19.32 -49.48
C ALA A 277 52.64 -18.53 -48.91
N VAL A 278 52.09 -17.57 -49.66
CA VAL A 278 50.93 -16.76 -49.22
C VAL A 278 49.59 -17.36 -49.67
N MET A 279 49.55 -18.11 -50.78
CA MET A 279 48.33 -18.79 -51.24
C MET A 279 47.95 -20.03 -50.43
N TYR A 280 48.90 -20.64 -49.69
CA TYR A 280 48.66 -21.80 -48.82
C TYR A 280 48.78 -21.50 -47.32
N SER A 281 48.55 -20.25 -46.90
CA SER A 281 48.18 -19.99 -45.50
C SER A 281 46.70 -20.37 -45.30
N PRO A 282 46.35 -21.21 -44.31
CA PRO A 282 44.97 -21.69 -44.08
C PRO A 282 43.97 -20.61 -43.62
N LEU A 283 44.23 -19.33 -43.87
CA LEU A 283 43.34 -18.20 -43.60
C LEU A 283 42.71 -17.57 -44.86
N ALA A 284 43.08 -17.99 -46.07
CA ALA A 284 42.55 -17.42 -47.31
C ALA A 284 41.19 -17.97 -47.77
N VAL A 285 40.70 -19.07 -47.17
CA VAL A 285 39.40 -19.69 -47.53
C VAL A 285 38.22 -19.05 -46.79
N SER A 286 38.44 -18.26 -45.75
CA SER A 286 37.35 -17.62 -44.99
C SER A 286 36.85 -16.30 -45.59
N VAL A 287 37.41 -15.88 -46.73
CA VAL A 287 37.26 -14.50 -47.22
C VAL A 287 36.18 -14.37 -48.31
N SER A 288 35.88 -15.42 -49.07
CA SER A 288 34.85 -15.37 -50.13
C SER A 288 33.41 -15.24 -49.61
N HIS A 289 33.15 -15.50 -48.32
CA HIS A 289 31.85 -15.23 -47.69
C HIS A 289 31.76 -13.83 -47.04
N LEU A 290 32.83 -13.04 -47.07
CA LEU A 290 32.90 -11.71 -46.45
C LEU A 290 32.87 -10.54 -47.45
N PHE A 291 32.84 -10.79 -48.76
CA PHE A 291 32.93 -9.76 -49.81
C PHE A 291 31.63 -9.52 -50.63
N SER A 292 30.46 -9.95 -50.15
CA SER A 292 29.17 -9.36 -50.58
C SER A 292 28.63 -8.44 -49.49
N ARG A 293 29.27 -7.28 -49.30
CA ARG A 293 28.63 -6.15 -48.62
C ARG A 293 29.27 -4.85 -49.10
N ASP A 294 28.77 -4.40 -50.25
CA ASP A 294 29.15 -3.14 -50.86
C ASP A 294 28.87 -1.95 -49.93
N SER A 295 29.88 -1.10 -49.82
CA SER A 295 29.80 0.23 -49.21
C SER A 295 30.37 1.25 -50.20
N SER A 296 29.51 2.16 -50.64
CA SER A 296 29.80 3.57 -50.97
C SER A 296 28.46 4.25 -51.31
N SER A 297 28.21 5.54 -51.16
CA SER A 297 28.66 6.62 -50.26
C SER A 297 27.85 7.85 -50.71
N GLU A 298 26.99 8.43 -49.87
CA GLU A 298 26.91 9.89 -49.61
C GLU A 298 25.72 10.24 -48.68
N ALA A 299 26.05 10.96 -47.60
CA ALA A 299 25.23 11.77 -46.68
C ALA A 299 23.70 11.50 -46.62
N HIS A 300 23.28 10.60 -45.73
CA HIS A 300 22.01 10.77 -45.02
C HIS A 300 22.05 10.06 -43.66
N TYR A 301 21.43 10.69 -42.67
CA TYR A 301 21.22 10.23 -41.29
C TYR A 301 21.04 8.70 -41.20
N ASP A 302 21.89 7.99 -40.45
CA ASP A 302 21.73 6.54 -40.23
C ASP A 302 20.92 6.34 -38.93
N PRO A 303 19.67 5.83 -38.98
CA PRO A 303 18.80 5.65 -37.81
C PRO A 303 19.31 4.51 -36.92
N ASP A 304 18.91 4.53 -35.64
CA ASP A 304 19.22 3.47 -34.68
C ASP A 304 18.73 2.10 -35.19
N SER A 305 19.34 0.99 -34.75
CA SER A 305 18.91 -0.37 -35.15
C SER A 305 17.45 -0.67 -34.78
N ASN A 306 16.93 -0.02 -33.73
CA ASN A 306 15.51 -0.02 -33.39
C ASN A 306 14.66 0.83 -34.35
N ASP A 307 15.17 1.95 -34.86
CA ASP A 307 14.47 2.79 -35.84
C ASP A 307 14.36 2.09 -37.19
N LEU A 308 15.38 1.31 -37.59
CA LEU A 308 15.34 0.50 -38.81
C LEU A 308 14.33 -0.65 -38.71
N LEU A 309 14.22 -1.30 -37.54
CA LEU A 309 13.21 -2.34 -37.30
C LEU A 309 11.80 -1.75 -37.17
N GLU A 310 11.63 -0.58 -36.55
CA GLU A 310 10.35 0.15 -36.50
C GLU A 310 9.92 0.71 -37.86
N GLN A 311 10.86 1.06 -38.74
CA GLN A 311 10.58 1.50 -40.12
C GLN A 311 10.07 0.37 -41.02
N GLU A 312 10.52 -0.86 -40.81
CA GLU A 312 10.01 -2.05 -41.51
C GLU A 312 8.63 -2.47 -40.99
N ASP A 313 8.57 -2.80 -39.69
CA ASP A 313 7.35 -3.21 -39.01
C ASP A 313 7.53 -3.09 -37.48
N PRO A 314 6.64 -2.39 -36.75
CA PRO A 314 6.74 -2.23 -35.29
C PRO A 314 6.78 -3.56 -34.53
N GLY A 315 6.32 -4.66 -35.12
CA GLY A 315 6.40 -6.01 -34.58
C GLY A 315 7.83 -6.51 -34.38
N TYR A 316 8.80 -6.07 -35.18
CA TYR A 316 10.19 -6.48 -35.00
C TYR A 316 10.87 -5.81 -33.81
N SER A 317 10.55 -4.53 -33.53
CA SER A 317 11.06 -3.85 -32.33
C SER A 317 10.43 -4.43 -31.06
N ILE A 318 9.16 -4.85 -31.13
CA ILE A 318 8.48 -5.58 -30.05
C ILE A 318 9.15 -6.94 -29.82
N ALA A 319 9.47 -7.69 -30.88
CA ALA A 319 10.21 -8.96 -30.76
C ALA A 319 11.59 -8.75 -30.13
N ASN A 320 12.32 -7.70 -30.52
CA ASN A 320 13.62 -7.34 -29.93
C ASN A 320 13.52 -7.08 -28.42
N ARG A 321 12.46 -6.41 -27.97
CA ARG A 321 12.22 -6.11 -26.55
C ARG A 321 11.71 -7.32 -25.75
N LEU A 322 10.98 -8.22 -26.39
CA LEU A 322 10.49 -9.46 -25.76
C LEU A 322 11.59 -10.50 -25.57
N LEU A 323 12.56 -10.54 -26.49
CA LEU A 323 13.65 -11.52 -26.48
C LEU A 323 14.41 -11.58 -25.14
N PRO A 324 14.97 -10.49 -24.59
CA PRO A 324 15.72 -10.56 -23.33
C PRO A 324 14.84 -11.01 -22.15
N VAL A 325 13.54 -10.69 -22.16
CA VAL A 325 12.60 -11.06 -21.10
C VAL A 325 12.32 -12.57 -21.10
N VAL A 326 12.10 -13.14 -22.29
CA VAL A 326 11.86 -14.59 -22.44
C VAL A 326 13.14 -15.38 -22.23
N HIS A 327 14.27 -14.86 -22.72
CA HIS A 327 15.59 -15.46 -22.48
C HIS A 327 15.88 -15.55 -20.99
N ARG A 328 15.63 -14.45 -20.25
CA ARG A 328 15.81 -14.42 -18.79
C ARG A 328 14.94 -15.44 -18.08
N LEU A 329 13.66 -15.58 -18.46
CA LEU A 329 12.79 -16.61 -17.90
C LEU A 329 13.33 -18.02 -18.18
N ALA A 330 13.84 -18.27 -19.39
CA ALA A 330 14.42 -19.57 -19.74
C ALA A 330 15.70 -19.88 -18.93
N GLU A 331 16.57 -18.89 -18.71
CA GLU A 331 17.77 -19.00 -17.87
C GLU A 331 17.41 -19.41 -16.44
N LEU A 332 16.46 -18.72 -15.82
CA LEU A 332 16.01 -18.97 -14.44
C LEU A 332 15.38 -20.36 -14.25
N LEU A 333 15.01 -21.03 -15.34
CA LEU A 333 14.46 -22.39 -15.36
C LEU A 333 15.52 -23.46 -15.66
N THR A 334 16.79 -23.08 -15.85
CA THR A 334 17.89 -23.98 -16.26
C THR A 334 19.13 -23.86 -15.37
N ASP A 335 19.02 -23.28 -14.17
CA ASP A 335 20.16 -23.05 -13.29
C ASP A 335 20.68 -24.36 -12.67
N ASP A 336 21.80 -24.87 -13.21
CA ASP A 336 22.45 -26.11 -12.78
C ASP A 336 23.37 -25.94 -11.54
N SER A 337 23.40 -24.75 -10.91
CA SER A 337 24.44 -24.40 -9.94
C SER A 337 24.27 -24.96 -8.52
N VAL A 338 23.10 -25.50 -8.14
CA VAL A 338 22.88 -26.10 -6.81
C VAL A 338 21.92 -27.28 -6.95
N GLY A 339 22.14 -28.36 -6.20
CA GLY A 339 21.40 -29.64 -6.25
C GLY A 339 19.89 -29.62 -5.95
N SER A 340 19.17 -28.54 -6.27
CA SER A 340 17.72 -28.40 -6.20
C SER A 340 17.14 -28.10 -7.59
N THR A 341 16.81 -29.14 -8.35
CA THR A 341 15.74 -29.16 -9.37
C THR A 341 15.79 -28.19 -10.59
N GLY A 342 16.84 -27.38 -10.72
CA GLY A 342 17.11 -26.56 -11.92
C GLY A 342 16.26 -25.29 -12.05
N VAL A 343 15.59 -24.82 -10.99
CA VAL A 343 14.78 -23.59 -11.00
C VAL A 343 15.30 -22.64 -9.93
N ASN A 344 15.62 -21.40 -10.33
CA ASN A 344 16.13 -20.37 -9.42
C ASN A 344 14.98 -19.68 -8.67
N TRP A 345 14.54 -20.33 -7.59
CA TRP A 345 13.43 -19.86 -6.78
C TRP A 345 13.71 -18.55 -6.04
N ASP A 346 14.96 -18.26 -5.69
CA ASP A 346 15.31 -17.04 -4.96
C ASP A 346 15.10 -15.79 -5.82
N ALA A 347 15.50 -15.86 -7.09
CA ALA A 347 15.19 -14.81 -8.07
C ALA A 347 13.68 -14.72 -8.35
N LEU A 348 13.03 -15.85 -8.66
CA LEU A 348 11.62 -15.86 -9.08
C LEU A 348 10.63 -15.45 -7.97
N SER A 349 10.95 -15.74 -6.70
CA SER A 349 10.14 -15.37 -5.54
C SER A 349 10.36 -13.92 -5.06
N GLY A 350 11.36 -13.22 -5.60
CA GLY A 350 11.75 -11.88 -5.14
C GLY A 350 12.45 -11.87 -3.79
N ARG A 351 13.08 -12.99 -3.40
CA ARG A 351 13.96 -13.07 -2.24
C ARG A 351 15.38 -12.58 -2.54
N SER A 352 15.78 -12.51 -3.81
CA SER A 352 16.96 -11.75 -4.23
C SER A 352 16.57 -10.29 -4.48
N GLU A 353 17.53 -9.37 -4.25
CA GLU A 353 17.36 -7.92 -4.50
C GLU A 353 17.26 -7.55 -6.00
N GLN A 354 17.24 -8.54 -6.91
CA GLN A 354 17.25 -8.32 -8.36
C GLN A 354 15.83 -8.22 -8.95
N SER A 355 15.69 -7.52 -10.07
CA SER A 355 14.44 -7.32 -10.84
C SER A 355 13.88 -8.59 -11.51
N ASP A 356 14.29 -9.77 -11.05
CA ASP A 356 14.03 -11.07 -11.69
C ASP A 356 12.81 -11.79 -11.12
N ASN A 357 12.03 -11.12 -10.26
CA ASN A 357 10.84 -11.73 -9.70
C ASN A 357 9.79 -12.00 -10.79
N ILE A 358 9.04 -13.10 -10.62
CA ILE A 358 8.13 -13.58 -11.66
C ILE A 358 7.01 -12.59 -11.99
N SER A 359 6.62 -11.75 -11.02
CA SER A 359 5.63 -10.70 -11.20
C SER A 359 6.13 -9.60 -12.14
N HIS A 360 7.42 -9.26 -12.10
CA HIS A 360 8.04 -8.28 -12.98
C HIS A 360 8.14 -8.80 -14.41
N ILE A 361 8.60 -10.05 -14.59
CA ILE A 361 8.66 -10.73 -15.90
C ILE A 361 7.26 -10.74 -16.56
N LEU A 362 6.23 -11.12 -15.80
CA LEU A 362 4.83 -11.08 -16.26
C LEU A 362 4.38 -9.67 -16.66
N ALA A 363 4.70 -8.65 -15.86
CA ALA A 363 4.32 -7.28 -16.14
C ALA A 363 4.97 -6.76 -17.44
N GLN A 364 6.23 -7.12 -17.67
CA GLN A 364 6.96 -6.76 -18.90
C GLN A 364 6.37 -7.45 -20.13
N ILE A 365 6.12 -8.77 -20.09
CA ILE A 365 5.48 -9.51 -21.18
C ILE A 365 4.13 -8.87 -21.55
N ARG A 366 3.27 -8.60 -20.55
CA ARG A 366 1.95 -8.01 -20.76
C ARG A 366 2.00 -6.57 -21.27
N ARG A 367 2.98 -5.78 -20.83
CA ARG A 367 3.20 -4.42 -21.35
C ARG A 367 3.55 -4.48 -22.84
N LEU A 368 4.45 -5.37 -23.24
CA LEU A 368 4.89 -5.51 -24.63
C LEU A 368 3.80 -6.12 -25.53
N GLN A 369 3.00 -7.07 -25.02
CA GLN A 369 1.80 -7.55 -25.73
C GLN A 369 0.75 -6.44 -25.93
N ARG A 370 0.51 -5.59 -24.92
CA ARG A 370 -0.38 -4.41 -25.09
C ARG A 370 0.14 -3.47 -26.17
N GLN A 371 1.44 -3.20 -26.21
CA GLN A 371 2.06 -2.41 -27.28
C GLN A 371 1.86 -3.06 -28.66
N ALA A 372 1.93 -4.39 -28.75
CA ALA A 372 1.63 -5.13 -29.98
C ALA A 372 0.17 -5.01 -30.42
N HIS A 373 -0.76 -4.87 -29.48
CA HIS A 373 -2.18 -4.65 -29.77
C HIS A 373 -2.50 -3.19 -30.12
N GLU A 374 -1.77 -2.23 -29.55
CA GLU A 374 -1.92 -0.79 -29.85
C GLU A 374 -1.39 -0.42 -31.25
N LYS A 375 -0.34 -1.13 -31.72
CA LYS A 375 0.23 -0.98 -33.06
C LYS A 375 0.16 -2.32 -33.82
N PRO A 376 -1.05 -2.77 -34.22
CA PRO A 376 -1.23 -4.11 -34.76
C PRO A 376 -0.60 -4.22 -36.16
N SER A 377 0.29 -5.21 -36.30
CA SER A 377 0.82 -5.68 -37.56
C SER A 377 0.85 -7.21 -37.57
N ALA A 378 1.02 -7.83 -38.74
CA ALA A 378 1.13 -9.28 -38.82
C ALA A 378 2.33 -9.81 -38.01
N VAL A 379 3.43 -9.05 -37.97
CA VAL A 379 4.63 -9.38 -37.20
C VAL A 379 4.42 -9.14 -35.71
N ALA A 380 3.75 -8.06 -35.31
CA ALA A 380 3.45 -7.76 -33.90
C ALA A 380 2.49 -8.82 -33.31
N LEU A 381 1.48 -9.24 -34.07
CA LEU A 381 0.58 -10.34 -33.68
C LEU A 381 1.34 -11.67 -33.59
N ARG A 382 2.28 -11.92 -34.49
CA ARG A 382 3.14 -13.11 -34.46
C ARG A 382 4.06 -13.10 -33.23
N ALA A 383 4.67 -11.97 -32.90
CA ALA A 383 5.50 -11.81 -31.70
C ALA A 383 4.66 -11.96 -30.41
N SER A 384 3.48 -11.34 -30.37
CA SER A 384 2.53 -11.49 -29.26
C SER A 384 2.02 -12.92 -29.11
N THR A 385 1.92 -13.69 -30.20
CA THR A 385 1.54 -15.11 -30.14
C THR A 385 2.72 -15.97 -29.68
N ALA A 386 3.93 -15.68 -30.17
CA ALA A 386 5.14 -16.39 -29.84
C ALA A 386 5.54 -16.29 -28.35
N VAL A 387 5.17 -15.19 -27.67
CA VAL A 387 5.45 -15.01 -26.23
C VAL A 387 4.42 -15.70 -25.30
N LYS A 388 3.24 -16.10 -25.79
CA LYS A 388 2.20 -16.70 -24.94
C LYS A 388 2.65 -17.92 -24.13
N PRO A 389 3.44 -18.87 -24.69
CA PRO A 389 3.93 -19.99 -23.91
C PRO A 389 4.80 -19.56 -22.71
N ALA A 390 5.59 -18.49 -22.86
CA ALA A 390 6.37 -17.93 -21.75
C ALA A 390 5.48 -17.23 -20.71
N GLU A 391 4.43 -16.53 -21.14
CA GLU A 391 3.45 -15.93 -20.22
C GLU A 391 2.73 -16.99 -19.38
N GLU A 392 2.29 -18.09 -20.00
CA GLU A 392 1.62 -19.20 -19.32
C GLU A 392 2.53 -19.85 -18.28
N VAL A 393 3.79 -20.11 -18.63
CA VAL A 393 4.80 -20.61 -17.69
C VAL A 393 4.99 -19.64 -16.53
N ALA A 394 5.10 -18.35 -16.81
CA ALA A 394 5.27 -17.35 -15.77
C ALA A 394 4.06 -17.26 -14.83
N LEU A 395 2.84 -17.44 -15.33
CA LEU A 395 1.62 -17.51 -14.52
C LEU A 395 1.59 -18.75 -13.63
N GLU A 396 1.97 -19.92 -14.15
CA GLU A 396 2.05 -21.14 -13.35
C GLU A 396 3.04 -21.01 -12.21
N ILE A 397 4.23 -20.45 -12.49
CA ILE A 397 5.26 -20.20 -11.47
C ILE A 397 4.76 -19.19 -10.44
N GLN A 398 4.08 -18.12 -10.86
CA GLN A 398 3.49 -17.16 -9.94
C GLN A 398 2.45 -17.79 -9.02
N GLY A 399 1.66 -18.75 -9.51
CA GLY A 399 0.74 -19.54 -8.68
C GLY A 399 1.49 -20.33 -7.61
N VAL A 400 2.56 -21.05 -8.01
CA VAL A 400 3.40 -21.81 -7.08
C VAL A 400 4.03 -20.91 -6.01
N VAL A 401 4.51 -19.72 -6.39
CA VAL A 401 5.11 -18.76 -5.44
C VAL A 401 4.08 -18.23 -4.43
N LYS A 402 2.81 -18.11 -4.81
CA LYS A 402 1.74 -17.63 -3.92
C LYS A 402 1.20 -18.70 -2.99
N ASP A 403 1.10 -19.93 -3.47
CA ASP A 403 0.44 -21.02 -2.75
C ASP A 403 1.38 -21.70 -1.73
N GLU A 404 2.70 -21.67 -1.96
CA GLU A 404 3.69 -22.39 -1.14
C GLU A 404 4.39 -21.48 -0.12
N ARG A 405 4.38 -21.89 1.16
CA ARG A 405 5.02 -21.12 2.24
C ARG A 405 6.55 -21.15 2.18
N ASN A 406 7.15 -22.25 1.73
CA ASN A 406 8.61 -22.37 1.55
C ASN A 406 8.95 -22.80 0.12
N VAL A 407 8.74 -21.89 -0.83
CA VAL A 407 9.19 -22.02 -2.22
C VAL A 407 10.65 -22.48 -2.27
N GLY A 408 10.99 -23.47 -3.10
CA GLY A 408 12.30 -24.13 -3.12
C GLY A 408 12.27 -25.48 -2.40
N LEU A 409 12.04 -25.48 -1.09
CA LEU A 409 12.02 -26.71 -0.28
C LEU A 409 10.78 -27.55 -0.56
N ASP A 410 9.60 -26.92 -0.48
CA ASP A 410 8.30 -27.60 -0.59
C ASP A 410 7.90 -27.85 -2.06
N THR A 411 8.54 -27.15 -3.01
CA THR A 411 8.22 -27.21 -4.45
C THR A 411 8.93 -28.32 -5.20
N SER A 412 9.75 -29.14 -4.53
CA SER A 412 10.60 -30.16 -5.19
C SER A 412 9.80 -31.13 -6.05
N ARG A 413 8.61 -31.55 -5.60
CA ARG A 413 7.70 -32.41 -6.37
C ARG A 413 7.10 -31.67 -7.59
N THR A 414 6.66 -30.44 -7.39
CA THR A 414 6.10 -29.60 -8.46
C THR A 414 7.12 -29.33 -9.56
N VAL A 415 8.39 -29.09 -9.21
CA VAL A 415 9.47 -28.91 -10.20
C VAL A 415 9.80 -30.23 -10.91
N ALA A 416 9.79 -31.36 -10.20
CA ALA A 416 10.00 -32.66 -10.84
C ALA A 416 8.89 -32.99 -11.87
N GLU A 417 7.64 -32.66 -11.55
CA GLU A 417 6.48 -32.93 -12.41
C GLU A 417 6.33 -31.90 -13.55
N ARG A 418 6.49 -30.60 -13.27
CA ARG A 418 6.21 -29.50 -14.22
C ARG A 418 7.44 -28.79 -14.78
N GLY A 419 8.59 -28.89 -14.11
CA GLY A 419 9.83 -28.20 -14.52
C GLY A 419 10.31 -28.52 -15.94
N PRO A 420 10.28 -29.78 -16.42
CA PRO A 420 10.58 -30.09 -17.82
C PRO A 420 9.64 -29.40 -18.81
N HIS A 421 8.35 -29.29 -18.46
CA HIS A 421 7.35 -28.60 -19.28
C HIS A 421 7.62 -27.09 -19.34
N TRP A 422 7.89 -26.46 -18.20
CA TRP A 422 8.24 -25.04 -18.13
C TRP A 422 9.46 -24.69 -18.99
N ARG A 423 10.53 -25.49 -18.85
CA ARG A 423 11.76 -25.32 -19.65
C ARG A 423 11.51 -25.43 -21.14
N ALA A 424 10.77 -26.44 -21.57
CA ALA A 424 10.46 -26.65 -22.98
C ALA A 424 9.70 -25.44 -23.55
N ARG A 425 8.63 -25.01 -22.88
CA ARG A 425 7.80 -23.89 -23.36
C ARG A 425 8.50 -22.54 -23.35
N ALA A 426 9.32 -22.26 -22.33
CA ALA A 426 10.13 -21.04 -22.28
C ALA A 426 11.16 -21.02 -23.42
N ARG A 427 11.83 -22.14 -23.70
CA ARG A 427 12.78 -22.26 -24.83
C ARG A 427 12.11 -22.18 -26.20
N ASP A 428 10.92 -22.76 -26.34
CA ASP A 428 10.14 -22.68 -27.58
C ASP A 428 9.75 -21.24 -27.87
N ALA A 429 9.31 -20.49 -26.85
CA ALA A 429 9.02 -19.07 -26.96
C ALA A 429 10.27 -18.24 -27.29
N ASP A 430 11.40 -18.50 -26.61
CA ASP A 430 12.69 -17.85 -26.86
C ASP A 430 13.15 -18.04 -28.32
N THR A 431 13.08 -19.28 -28.81
CA THR A 431 13.44 -19.64 -30.19
C THR A 431 12.49 -18.98 -31.19
N ALA A 432 11.19 -18.98 -30.91
CA ALA A 432 10.19 -18.38 -31.79
C ALA A 432 10.37 -16.86 -31.91
N ILE A 433 10.65 -16.17 -30.80
CA ILE A 433 10.88 -14.73 -30.77
C ILE A 433 12.23 -14.39 -31.43
N SER A 434 13.28 -15.17 -31.16
CA SER A 434 14.59 -15.05 -31.82
C SER A 434 14.47 -15.15 -33.34
N ASN A 435 13.68 -16.10 -33.85
CA ASN A 435 13.45 -16.25 -35.28
C ASN A 435 12.69 -15.07 -35.90
N ILE A 436 11.73 -14.48 -35.17
CA ILE A 436 11.02 -13.28 -35.62
C ILE A 436 11.99 -12.10 -35.69
N PHE A 437 12.81 -11.91 -34.65
CA PHE A 437 13.83 -10.85 -34.62
C PHE A 437 14.86 -11.01 -35.75
N ALA A 438 15.40 -12.22 -35.95
CA ALA A 438 16.33 -12.52 -37.02
C ALA A 438 15.72 -12.27 -38.42
N ALA A 439 14.44 -12.62 -38.61
CA ALA A 439 13.72 -12.31 -39.85
C ALA A 439 13.57 -10.80 -40.06
N GLY A 440 13.38 -10.00 -39.00
CA GLY A 440 13.34 -8.54 -39.06
C GLY A 440 14.69 -7.94 -39.45
N LEU A 441 15.77 -8.49 -38.91
CA LEU A 441 17.12 -8.06 -39.26
C LEU A 441 17.44 -8.37 -40.73
N GLU A 442 16.98 -9.51 -41.25
CA GLU A 442 17.12 -9.86 -42.66
C GLU A 442 16.19 -9.04 -43.57
N ALA A 443 14.97 -8.72 -43.13
CA ALA A 443 14.04 -7.84 -43.86
C ALA A 443 14.61 -6.42 -43.96
N ALA A 444 15.07 -5.84 -42.86
CA ALA A 444 15.72 -4.54 -42.83
C ALA A 444 16.96 -4.49 -43.73
N LYS A 445 17.78 -5.56 -43.73
CA LYS A 445 18.91 -5.69 -44.67
C LYS A 445 18.46 -5.71 -46.13
N LYS A 446 17.38 -6.44 -46.46
CA LYS A 446 16.84 -6.53 -47.83
C LYS A 446 16.22 -5.23 -48.30
N THR A 447 15.50 -4.51 -47.43
CA THR A 447 14.91 -3.22 -47.81
C THR A 447 15.97 -2.13 -47.94
N ASP A 448 16.98 -2.12 -47.07
CA ASP A 448 18.14 -1.23 -47.25
C ASP A 448 18.89 -1.56 -48.56
N GLN A 449 18.99 -2.83 -48.93
CA GLN A 449 19.55 -3.27 -50.21
C GLN A 449 18.67 -2.85 -51.41
N ALA A 450 17.35 -3.05 -51.36
CA ALA A 450 16.43 -2.65 -52.43
C ALA A 450 16.34 -1.13 -52.60
N ARG A 451 16.48 -0.37 -51.51
CA ARG A 451 16.56 1.11 -51.52
C ARG A 451 17.85 1.61 -52.15
N ARG A 452 18.96 0.86 -52.03
CA ARG A 452 20.21 1.11 -52.76
C ARG A 452 20.13 0.73 -54.24
N GLU A 453 19.34 -0.28 -54.60
CA GLU A 453 19.16 -0.76 -55.99
C GLU A 453 18.19 0.10 -56.83
N SER A 454 17.31 0.89 -56.21
CA SER A 454 16.28 1.72 -56.90
C SER A 454 16.66 3.21 -57.06
N ALA A 455 17.84 3.63 -56.62
CA ALA A 455 18.43 4.93 -56.98
C ALA A 455 18.84 4.96 -58.48
N PRO A 456 18.85 6.13 -59.17
CA PRO A 456 18.99 6.18 -60.63
C PRO A 456 20.35 5.66 -61.14
N GLN A 457 20.32 4.40 -61.59
CA GLN A 457 21.13 3.69 -62.58
C GLN A 457 22.66 3.80 -62.58
N SER A 458 23.30 2.66 -62.31
CA SER A 458 24.32 2.08 -63.21
C SER A 458 24.32 0.56 -63.03
N SER A 459 23.34 -0.10 -63.65
CA SER A 459 23.22 -1.54 -63.74
C SER A 459 24.43 -2.18 -64.43
N GLY A 460 25.13 -3.07 -63.72
CA GLY A 460 25.95 -4.11 -64.33
C GLY A 460 27.38 -4.25 -63.79
N HIS A 461 27.59 -4.65 -62.53
CA HIS A 461 28.95 -4.98 -62.07
C HIS A 461 29.18 -6.30 -61.32
N ALA A 462 28.16 -7.00 -60.82
CA ALA A 462 28.40 -8.24 -60.07
C ALA A 462 28.91 -9.43 -60.91
N HIS A 463 28.77 -9.40 -62.26
CA HIS A 463 29.34 -10.43 -63.13
C HIS A 463 30.65 -10.03 -63.81
N MET A 464 31.22 -8.85 -63.49
CA MET A 464 32.37 -8.26 -64.18
C MET A 464 33.58 -7.97 -63.27
N GLU A 465 33.56 -8.43 -62.02
CA GLU A 465 34.67 -8.19 -61.06
C GLU A 465 35.83 -9.19 -61.18
N ALA A 466 35.59 -10.40 -61.69
CA ALA A 466 36.66 -11.34 -62.01
C ALA A 466 37.37 -11.00 -63.33
N ASP A 467 36.69 -10.36 -64.29
CA ASP A 467 37.23 -10.05 -65.63
C ASP A 467 37.86 -8.66 -65.76
N ARG A 468 37.56 -7.69 -64.87
CA ARG A 468 38.14 -6.33 -64.96
C ARG A 468 39.62 -6.23 -64.61
N TYR A 469 40.20 -7.25 -63.98
CA TYR A 469 41.63 -7.32 -63.68
C TYR A 469 42.41 -8.26 -64.60
N ALA A 470 41.74 -8.95 -65.53
CA ALA A 470 42.38 -9.89 -66.45
C ALA A 470 43.21 -9.20 -67.55
N GLY A 471 43.03 -7.88 -67.76
CA GLY A 471 43.74 -7.09 -68.77
C GLY A 471 44.59 -5.92 -68.27
N LEU A 472 44.69 -5.69 -66.95
CA LEU A 472 45.49 -4.60 -66.38
C LEU A 472 46.95 -5.04 -66.20
N SER A 473 47.89 -4.11 -66.39
CA SER A 473 49.28 -4.39 -66.03
C SER A 473 49.38 -4.64 -64.52
N ARG A 474 50.35 -5.49 -64.12
CA ARG A 474 50.56 -5.86 -62.72
C ARG A 474 50.73 -4.66 -61.78
N ALA A 475 51.19 -3.51 -62.31
CA ALA A 475 51.33 -2.27 -61.58
C ALA A 475 49.98 -1.57 -61.32
N GLU A 476 49.09 -1.55 -62.31
CA GLU A 476 47.77 -0.90 -62.20
C GLU A 476 46.85 -1.64 -61.21
N ALA A 477 46.89 -2.97 -61.20
CA ALA A 477 46.16 -3.76 -60.20
C ALA A 477 46.64 -3.50 -58.76
N ARG A 478 47.94 -3.22 -58.57
CA ARG A 478 48.51 -2.86 -57.26
C ARG A 478 48.08 -1.47 -56.82
N PHE A 479 48.07 -0.49 -57.72
CA PHE A 479 47.59 0.86 -57.43
C PHE A 479 46.09 0.90 -57.12
N ALA A 480 45.27 0.16 -57.87
CA ALA A 480 43.84 0.02 -57.59
C ALA A 480 43.60 -0.54 -56.18
N ARG A 481 44.29 -1.63 -55.82
CA ARG A 481 44.20 -2.22 -54.47
C ARG A 481 44.70 -1.29 -53.37
N PHE A 482 45.79 -0.55 -53.60
CA PHE A 482 46.29 0.44 -52.63
C PHE A 482 45.25 1.54 -52.38
N ARG A 483 44.66 2.11 -53.44
CA ARG A 483 43.60 3.12 -53.33
C ARG A 483 42.37 2.58 -52.58
N MET A 484 41.93 1.36 -52.87
CA MET A 484 40.82 0.74 -52.14
C MET A 484 41.14 0.57 -50.65
N THR A 485 42.38 0.22 -50.29
CA THR A 485 42.81 0.09 -48.89
C THR A 485 42.81 1.44 -48.19
N GLN A 486 43.29 2.48 -48.88
CA GLN A 486 43.35 3.84 -48.35
C GLN A 486 41.93 4.39 -48.11
N GLN A 487 41.02 4.17 -49.07
CA GLN A 487 39.61 4.56 -48.92
C GLN A 487 38.93 3.80 -47.78
N ALA A 488 39.12 2.48 -47.70
CA ALA A 488 38.58 1.67 -46.61
C ALA A 488 39.09 2.12 -45.22
N LEU A 489 40.36 2.55 -45.11
CA LEU A 489 40.91 3.12 -43.88
C LEU A 489 40.24 4.44 -43.51
N PHE A 490 40.10 5.37 -44.46
CA PHE A 490 39.43 6.66 -44.20
C PHE A 490 37.97 6.47 -43.75
N GLU A 491 37.25 5.54 -44.38
CA GLU A 491 35.89 5.20 -43.99
C GLU A 491 35.84 4.53 -42.61
N ALA A 492 36.80 3.63 -42.30
CA ALA A 492 36.91 3.01 -40.98
C ALA A 492 37.22 4.03 -39.88
N GLU A 493 38.14 4.97 -40.12
CA GLU A 493 38.45 6.07 -39.20
C GLU A 493 37.25 7.01 -39.01
N GLY A 494 36.53 7.32 -40.09
CA GLY A 494 35.30 8.12 -40.02
C GLY A 494 34.17 7.45 -39.23
N ARG A 495 34.04 6.12 -39.32
CA ARG A 495 33.12 5.33 -38.49
C ARG A 495 33.58 5.29 -37.02
N LEU A 496 34.88 5.11 -36.78
CA LEU A 496 35.43 5.05 -35.43
C LEU A 496 35.28 6.39 -34.70
N ASN A 497 35.54 7.52 -35.37
CA ASN A 497 35.38 8.85 -34.77
C ASN A 497 33.92 9.14 -34.42
N ARG A 498 32.96 8.81 -35.29
CA ARG A 498 31.53 8.93 -34.97
C ARG A 498 31.13 8.09 -33.75
N ARG A 499 31.59 6.83 -33.68
CA ARG A 499 31.35 5.96 -32.53
C ARG A 499 31.97 6.50 -31.24
N LEU A 500 33.18 7.08 -31.32
CA LEU A 500 33.83 7.74 -30.18
C LEU A 500 33.07 8.99 -29.72
N GLU A 501 32.53 9.79 -30.63
CA GLU A 501 31.69 10.95 -30.30
C GLU A 501 30.38 10.53 -29.63
N GLU A 502 29.74 9.47 -30.12
CA GLU A 502 28.53 8.90 -29.51
C GLU A 502 28.80 8.31 -28.13
N ASP A 503 29.91 7.57 -27.96
CA ASP A 503 30.35 7.02 -26.66
C ASP A 503 30.60 8.15 -25.66
N LEU A 504 31.24 9.25 -26.10
CA LEU A 504 31.46 10.43 -25.28
C LEU A 504 30.13 11.10 -24.86
N ARG A 505 29.18 11.23 -25.79
CA ARG A 505 27.86 11.83 -25.52
C ARG A 505 27.06 10.98 -24.52
N MET A 506 27.01 9.66 -24.71
CA MET A 506 26.33 8.77 -23.77
C MET A 506 26.99 8.77 -22.40
N THR A 507 28.31 8.86 -22.33
CA THR A 507 29.05 9.00 -21.06
C THR A 507 28.70 10.31 -20.36
N GLN A 508 28.55 11.41 -21.10
CA GLN A 508 28.08 12.69 -20.54
C GLN A 508 26.64 12.60 -20.02
N GLU A 509 25.73 11.98 -20.76
CA GLU A 509 24.35 11.74 -20.34
C GLU A 509 24.27 10.83 -19.09
N PHE A 510 25.07 9.77 -19.04
CA PHE A 510 25.20 8.89 -17.87
C PHE A 510 25.69 9.66 -16.65
N ASN A 511 26.78 10.43 -16.79
CA ASN A 511 27.31 11.25 -15.69
C ASN A 511 26.29 12.30 -15.22
N ALA A 512 25.49 12.87 -16.12
CA ALA A 512 24.43 13.80 -15.75
C ALA A 512 23.29 13.11 -14.98
N MET A 513 22.89 11.90 -15.39
CA MET A 513 21.89 11.10 -14.67
C MET A 513 22.41 10.61 -13.31
N GLU A 514 23.65 10.13 -13.24
CA GLU A 514 24.31 9.73 -12.00
C GLU A 514 24.46 10.92 -11.05
N LEU A 515 24.76 12.12 -11.58
CA LEU A 515 24.81 13.34 -10.79
C LEU A 515 23.42 13.77 -10.32
N GLU A 516 22.36 13.56 -11.10
CA GLU A 516 20.98 13.83 -10.68
C GLU A 516 20.48 12.80 -9.64
N LEU A 517 20.83 11.52 -9.77
CA LEU A 517 20.54 10.50 -8.75
C LEU A 517 21.35 10.78 -7.48
N LYS A 518 22.65 11.04 -7.60
CA LYS A 518 23.47 11.48 -6.47
C LYS A 518 22.90 12.75 -5.88
N ARG A 519 22.41 13.70 -6.67
CA ARG A 519 21.72 14.90 -6.18
C ARG A 519 20.45 14.51 -5.46
N LEU A 520 19.60 13.60 -5.94
CA LEU A 520 18.39 13.17 -5.24
C LEU A 520 18.71 12.44 -3.93
N LEU A 521 19.65 11.49 -3.97
CA LEU A 521 20.13 10.71 -2.83
C LEU A 521 20.85 11.55 -1.77
N SER A 522 21.65 12.54 -2.20
CA SER A 522 22.34 13.50 -1.33
C SER A 522 21.51 14.74 -1.01
N SER A 523 20.39 14.95 -1.70
CA SER A 523 19.53 16.09 -1.44
C SER A 523 18.61 15.82 -0.27
N LYS A 524 18.01 16.92 0.16
CA LYS A 524 16.82 17.01 0.99
C LYS A 524 15.69 16.01 0.63
N ALA A 525 15.62 15.45 -0.58
CA ALA A 525 14.53 14.57 -1.01
C ALA A 525 14.50 13.21 -0.29
N THR A 526 15.64 12.54 -0.08
CA THR A 526 15.72 11.28 0.69
C THR A 526 15.41 11.51 2.17
N MET A 527 15.94 12.58 2.76
CA MET A 527 15.58 12.97 4.13
C MET A 527 14.09 13.33 4.27
N VAL A 528 13.51 14.00 3.26
CA VAL A 528 12.06 14.28 3.22
C VAL A 528 11.26 12.98 3.14
N LYS A 529 11.69 12.02 2.31
CA LYS A 529 11.05 10.70 2.20
C LYS A 529 11.08 9.95 3.53
N GLU A 530 12.23 9.87 4.20
CA GLU A 530 12.35 9.26 5.54
C GLU A 530 11.42 9.92 6.58
N ILE A 531 11.37 11.25 6.60
CA ILE A 531 10.51 11.99 7.53
C ILE A 531 9.02 11.77 7.22
N VAL A 532 8.65 11.75 5.94
CA VAL A 532 7.26 11.51 5.50
C VAL A 532 6.85 10.07 5.84
N ALA A 533 7.69 9.07 5.56
CA ALA A 533 7.43 7.67 5.90
C ALA A 533 7.24 7.47 7.42
N GLU A 534 8.03 8.15 8.26
CA GLU A 534 7.84 8.09 9.71
C GLU A 534 6.57 8.83 10.17
N CYS A 535 6.22 9.95 9.52
CA CYS A 535 4.93 10.62 9.75
C CYS A 535 3.75 9.72 9.35
N VAL A 536 3.84 8.97 8.25
CA VAL A 536 2.82 7.99 7.81
C VAL A 536 2.58 6.98 8.92
N LYS A 537 3.65 6.34 9.43
CA LYS A 537 3.51 5.37 10.53
C LYS A 537 2.85 5.98 11.76
N HIS A 538 3.28 7.16 12.19
CA HIS A 538 2.69 7.80 13.37
C HIS A 538 1.23 8.21 13.15
N LEU A 539 0.89 8.72 11.96
CA LEU A 539 -0.48 9.08 11.60
C LEU A 539 -1.41 7.87 11.48
N GLN A 540 -0.91 6.71 11.04
CA GLN A 540 -1.67 5.47 11.05
C GLN A 540 -2.06 5.08 12.49
N HIS A 541 -1.07 4.97 13.37
CA HIS A 541 -1.32 4.66 14.79
C HIS A 541 -2.19 5.73 15.46
N PHE A 542 -2.05 6.99 15.05
CA PHE A 542 -2.91 8.07 15.53
C PHE A 542 -4.37 7.81 15.15
N CYS A 543 -4.66 7.42 13.90
CA CYS A 543 -6.01 7.05 13.46
C CYS A 543 -6.58 5.86 14.24
N GLU A 544 -5.78 4.80 14.45
CA GLU A 544 -6.19 3.62 15.23
C GLU A 544 -6.61 4.00 16.66
N ASN A 545 -5.81 4.84 17.34
CA ASN A 545 -6.15 5.33 18.68
C ASN A 545 -7.42 6.22 18.68
N LEU A 546 -7.68 6.97 17.61
CA LEU A 546 -8.92 7.76 17.50
C LEU A 546 -10.15 6.87 17.31
N ASP A 547 -10.02 5.76 16.59
CA ASP A 547 -11.10 4.80 16.40
C ASP A 547 -11.45 4.08 17.73
N GLU A 548 -10.43 3.69 18.52
CA GLU A 548 -10.62 3.15 19.89
C GLU A 548 -11.34 4.16 20.80
N LEU A 549 -10.91 5.43 20.78
CA LEU A 549 -11.55 6.49 21.56
C LEU A 549 -13.00 6.74 21.11
N ALA A 550 -13.27 6.70 19.80
CA ALA A 550 -14.61 6.83 19.26
C ALA A 550 -15.52 5.64 19.65
N ALA A 551 -14.95 4.45 19.82
CA ALA A 551 -15.68 3.28 20.29
C ALA A 551 -16.16 3.46 21.74
N PHE A 552 -15.35 4.05 22.63
CA PHE A 552 -15.80 4.41 23.99
C PHE A 552 -17.05 5.29 23.98
N PHE A 553 -17.02 6.38 23.20
CA PHE A 553 -18.17 7.28 23.12
C PHE A 553 -19.37 6.65 22.42
N THR A 554 -19.14 5.71 21.50
CA THR A 554 -20.22 4.93 20.89
C THR A 554 -20.89 4.02 21.92
N HIS A 555 -20.11 3.33 22.75
CA HIS A 555 -20.67 2.51 23.83
C HIS A 555 -21.47 3.35 24.83
N LEU A 556 -20.95 4.51 25.24
CA LEU A 556 -21.67 5.42 26.13
C LEU A 556 -22.97 5.94 25.49
N GLN A 557 -22.93 6.34 24.23
CA GLN A 557 -24.12 6.80 23.50
C GLN A 557 -25.18 5.69 23.46
N SER A 558 -24.82 4.49 23.02
CA SER A 558 -25.74 3.36 22.93
C SER A 558 -26.32 2.98 24.30
N PHE A 559 -25.51 3.04 25.36
CA PHE A 559 -25.95 2.80 26.73
C PHE A 559 -27.00 3.82 27.19
N ILE A 560 -26.77 5.11 26.96
CA ILE A 560 -27.71 6.18 27.33
C ILE A 560 -28.99 6.09 26.47
N GLU A 561 -28.87 5.84 25.17
CA GLU A 561 -30.02 5.68 24.27
C GLU A 561 -30.90 4.48 24.64
N ASP A 562 -30.28 3.35 25.00
CA ASP A 562 -31.02 2.19 25.49
C ASP A 562 -31.73 2.53 26.81
N MET A 563 -31.02 3.09 27.78
CA MET A 563 -31.60 3.52 29.06
C MET A 563 -32.80 4.47 28.85
N ASP A 564 -32.68 5.43 27.93
CA ASP A 564 -33.73 6.39 27.63
C ASP A 564 -35.00 5.72 27.05
N LYS A 565 -34.83 4.81 26.08
CA LYS A 565 -35.94 4.15 25.38
C LYS A 565 -36.55 3.00 26.18
N SER A 566 -35.72 2.16 26.79
CA SER A 566 -36.17 0.93 27.44
C SER A 566 -36.59 1.13 28.89
N ARG A 567 -36.12 2.21 29.55
CA ARG A 567 -36.38 2.45 30.97
C ARG A 567 -37.07 3.79 31.25
N VAL A 568 -36.56 4.91 30.73
CA VAL A 568 -37.13 6.25 31.02
C VAL A 568 -38.53 6.42 30.42
N ASP A 569 -38.75 6.01 29.17
CA ASP A 569 -40.05 6.14 28.50
C ASP A 569 -41.18 5.29 29.16
N PRO A 570 -40.95 4.00 29.45
CA PRO A 570 -41.94 3.21 30.18
C PRO A 570 -42.21 3.75 31.58
N PHE A 571 -41.18 4.23 32.28
CA PHE A 571 -41.33 4.77 33.63
C PHE A 571 -42.17 6.06 33.63
N SER A 572 -41.90 6.96 32.68
CA SER A 572 -42.68 8.18 32.47
C SER A 572 -44.15 7.87 32.17
N THR A 573 -44.40 6.91 31.28
CA THR A 573 -45.76 6.46 30.92
C THR A 573 -46.50 5.83 32.12
N MET A 574 -45.79 5.09 32.96
CA MET A 574 -46.37 4.48 34.16
C MET A 574 -46.75 5.53 35.20
N ALA A 575 -45.90 6.52 35.43
CA ALA A 575 -46.17 7.61 36.38
C ALA A 575 -47.37 8.47 35.97
N THR A 576 -47.47 8.85 34.69
CA THR A 576 -48.64 9.60 34.19
C THR A 576 -49.94 8.80 34.31
N THR A 577 -49.89 7.50 34.04
CA THR A 577 -51.04 6.61 34.20
C THR A 577 -51.46 6.46 35.66
N THR A 578 -50.50 6.42 36.59
CA THR A 578 -50.76 6.36 38.03
C THR A 578 -51.42 7.66 38.52
N LYS A 579 -50.91 8.84 38.10
CA LYS A 579 -51.55 10.14 38.40
C LYS A 579 -52.99 10.23 37.88
N ALA A 580 -53.24 9.78 36.65
CA ALA A 580 -54.59 9.78 36.07
C ALA A 580 -55.57 8.85 36.83
N LEU A 581 -55.09 7.74 37.39
CA LEU A 581 -55.91 6.83 38.21
C LEU A 581 -56.27 7.42 39.57
N VAL A 582 -55.34 8.16 40.17
CA VAL A 582 -55.54 8.88 41.42
C VAL A 582 -56.59 9.98 41.25
N GLU A 583 -56.50 10.81 40.21
CA GLU A 583 -57.49 11.87 39.99
C GLU A 583 -58.90 11.32 39.78
N ARG A 584 -59.03 10.15 39.13
CA ARG A 584 -60.32 9.43 39.01
C ARG A 584 -60.78 8.74 40.30
N SER A 585 -59.91 8.54 41.29
CA SER A 585 -60.31 7.94 42.58
C SER A 585 -60.99 8.97 43.48
N LYS A 586 -60.63 10.26 43.35
CA LYS A 586 -61.25 11.39 44.05
C LYS A 586 -62.73 11.65 43.66
N GLN A 587 -63.20 11.05 42.56
CA GLN A 587 -64.54 11.27 41.98
C GLN A 587 -65.60 10.17 42.27
N GLU A 588 -65.27 9.03 42.89
CA GLU A 588 -66.20 7.90 43.09
C GLU A 588 -66.65 7.68 44.55
N MET A 589 -67.93 7.33 44.75
CA MET A 589 -68.62 7.37 46.06
C MET A 589 -68.81 6.03 46.80
N SER A 590 -68.36 4.87 46.27
CA SER A 590 -68.55 3.57 46.95
C SER A 590 -67.28 3.08 47.67
N GLU A 591 -67.41 2.68 48.93
CA GLU A 591 -66.31 2.17 49.78
C GLU A 591 -65.60 0.94 49.17
N ALA A 592 -66.35 0.03 48.53
CA ALA A 592 -65.78 -1.16 47.89
C ALA A 592 -64.95 -0.81 46.63
N ALA A 593 -65.39 0.20 45.86
CA ALA A 593 -64.65 0.72 44.71
C ALA A 593 -63.36 1.44 45.17
N ARG A 594 -63.45 2.20 46.28
CA ARG A 594 -62.31 2.87 46.90
C ARG A 594 -61.25 1.88 47.39
N ALA A 595 -61.65 0.83 48.10
CA ALA A 595 -60.72 -0.20 48.59
C ALA A 595 -60.03 -0.99 47.45
N ARG A 596 -60.75 -1.28 46.35
CA ARG A 596 -60.17 -1.93 45.17
C ARG A 596 -59.17 -1.02 44.45
N LYS A 597 -59.51 0.25 44.25
CA LYS A 597 -58.60 1.25 43.64
C LYS A 597 -57.35 1.45 44.50
N GLU A 598 -57.48 1.48 45.82
CA GLU A 598 -56.35 1.66 46.73
C GLU A 598 -55.35 0.49 46.65
N ARG A 599 -55.83 -0.75 46.54
CA ARG A 599 -54.95 -1.91 46.28
C ARG A 599 -54.21 -1.81 44.95
N VAL A 600 -54.87 -1.30 43.91
CA VAL A 600 -54.25 -1.10 42.59
C VAL A 600 -53.23 0.05 42.64
N LYS A 601 -53.53 1.15 43.35
CA LYS A 601 -52.60 2.27 43.60
C LYS A 601 -51.33 1.77 44.28
N LYS A 602 -51.46 1.06 45.39
CA LYS A 602 -50.33 0.53 46.16
C LYS A 602 -49.45 -0.41 45.34
N LYS A 603 -50.04 -1.26 44.49
CA LYS A 603 -49.28 -2.12 43.57
C LYS A 603 -48.51 -1.30 42.53
N LYS A 604 -49.15 -0.30 41.90
CA LYS A 604 -48.49 0.58 40.93
C LYS A 604 -47.37 1.42 41.54
N LEU A 605 -47.54 1.85 42.78
CA LEU A 605 -46.51 2.58 43.51
C LEU A 605 -45.28 1.69 43.76
N GLN A 606 -45.49 0.45 44.17
CA GLN A 606 -44.40 -0.52 44.29
C GLN A 606 -43.68 -0.74 42.95
N ASP A 607 -44.43 -0.88 41.85
CA ASP A 607 -43.85 -1.01 40.51
C ASP A 607 -43.03 0.25 40.12
N LEU A 608 -43.48 1.45 40.49
CA LEU A 608 -42.74 2.71 40.32
C LEU A 608 -41.44 2.72 41.13
N THR A 609 -41.47 2.26 42.38
CA THR A 609 -40.26 2.15 43.22
C THR A 609 -39.22 1.23 42.57
N PHE A 610 -39.63 0.06 42.07
CA PHE A 610 -38.70 -0.84 41.38
C PHE A 610 -38.11 -0.21 40.13
N LYS A 611 -38.93 0.48 39.32
CA LYS A 611 -38.44 1.18 38.11
C LYS A 611 -37.50 2.33 38.44
N ALA A 612 -37.76 3.08 39.50
CA ALA A 612 -36.87 4.15 39.96
C ALA A 612 -35.50 3.60 40.41
N LEU A 613 -35.49 2.49 41.15
CA LEU A 613 -34.25 1.84 41.59
C LEU A 613 -33.48 1.19 40.43
N GLU A 614 -34.19 0.57 39.49
CA GLU A 614 -33.58 0.07 38.25
C GLU A 614 -32.89 1.21 37.50
N LEU A 615 -33.58 2.33 37.32
CA LEU A 615 -33.04 3.51 36.66
C LEU A 615 -31.84 4.11 37.40
N LYS A 616 -31.86 4.11 38.75
CA LYS A 616 -30.69 4.48 39.57
C LYS A 616 -29.47 3.64 39.23
N GLY A 617 -29.63 2.32 39.11
CA GLY A 617 -28.55 1.41 38.73
C GLY A 617 -27.87 1.80 37.41
N TYR A 618 -28.65 2.11 36.37
CA TYR A 618 -28.12 2.54 35.08
C TYR A 618 -27.43 3.91 35.15
N TYR A 619 -28.04 4.90 35.82
CA TYR A 619 -27.45 6.23 35.97
C TYR A 619 -26.14 6.22 36.78
N LEU A 620 -25.99 5.31 37.75
CA LEU A 620 -24.72 5.11 38.46
C LEU A 620 -23.61 4.68 37.51
N VAL A 621 -23.89 3.78 36.56
CA VAL A 621 -22.91 3.37 35.54
C VAL A 621 -22.55 4.52 34.61
N ALA A 622 -23.56 5.24 34.09
CA ALA A 622 -23.33 6.42 33.23
C ALA A 622 -22.49 7.48 33.95
N GLN A 623 -22.80 7.75 35.22
CA GLN A 623 -22.04 8.67 36.06
C GLN A 623 -20.60 8.19 36.28
N ALA A 624 -20.39 6.91 36.55
CA ALA A 624 -19.06 6.34 36.73
C ALA A 624 -18.21 6.47 35.45
N MET A 625 -18.77 6.17 34.29
CA MET A 625 -18.10 6.37 32.99
C MET A 625 -17.75 7.84 32.75
N ALA A 626 -18.70 8.74 33.02
CA ALA A 626 -18.53 10.17 32.87
C ALA A 626 -17.44 10.74 33.80
N ASN A 627 -17.47 10.37 35.08
CA ASN A 627 -16.48 10.78 36.07
C ASN A 627 -15.09 10.25 35.75
N THR A 628 -15.00 8.99 35.31
CA THR A 628 -13.73 8.38 34.89
C THR A 628 -13.11 9.17 33.75
N TYR A 629 -13.91 9.53 32.73
CA TYR A 629 -13.43 10.36 31.62
C TYR A 629 -12.96 11.73 32.11
N VAL A 630 -13.75 12.43 32.94
CA VAL A 630 -13.40 13.78 33.43
C VAL A 630 -12.10 13.75 34.23
N GLU A 631 -11.91 12.75 35.07
CA GLU A 631 -10.68 12.58 35.85
C GLU A 631 -9.47 12.33 34.95
N VAL A 632 -9.60 11.38 34.02
CA VAL A 632 -8.59 11.07 33.00
C VAL A 632 -8.26 12.31 32.16
N SER A 633 -9.28 13.08 31.79
CA SER A 633 -9.16 14.28 30.99
C SER A 633 -8.31 15.34 31.69
N LYS A 634 -8.68 15.67 32.94
CA LYS A 634 -7.99 16.67 33.75
C LYS A 634 -6.54 16.28 34.07
N LYS A 635 -6.29 15.00 34.38
CA LYS A 635 -4.97 14.51 34.80
C LYS A 635 -4.02 14.22 33.64
N HIS A 636 -4.52 13.73 32.51
CA HIS A 636 -3.67 13.18 31.45
C HIS A 636 -3.95 13.73 30.05
N ILE A 637 -5.21 13.88 29.64
CA ILE A 637 -5.55 14.31 28.26
C ILE A 637 -5.29 15.80 28.05
N ILE A 638 -5.91 16.69 28.83
CA ILE A 638 -5.75 18.14 28.66
C ILE A 638 -4.29 18.59 28.87
N PRO A 639 -3.56 18.09 29.89
CA PRO A 639 -2.11 18.33 29.98
C PRO A 639 -1.35 17.86 28.74
N GLY A 640 -1.68 16.69 28.20
CA GLY A 640 -1.09 16.19 26.95
C GLY A 640 -1.40 17.07 25.75
N VAL A 641 -2.63 17.56 25.61
CA VAL A 641 -3.02 18.53 24.57
C VAL A 641 -2.15 19.79 24.65
N ASN A 642 -2.00 20.35 25.86
CA ASN A 642 -1.17 21.53 26.07
C ASN A 642 0.32 21.27 25.75
N GLN A 643 0.82 20.06 26.02
CA GLN A 643 2.18 19.67 25.67
C GLN A 643 2.37 19.56 24.16
N VAL A 644 1.44 18.91 23.45
CA VAL A 644 1.46 18.83 21.98
C VAL A 644 1.39 20.22 21.35
N GLU A 645 0.57 21.12 21.89
CA GLU A 645 0.46 22.50 21.42
C GLU A 645 1.80 23.25 21.57
N ARG A 646 2.55 23.05 22.65
CA ARG A 646 3.89 23.64 22.81
C ARG A 646 4.88 23.16 21.75
N LEU A 647 4.74 21.92 21.28
CA LEU A 647 5.56 21.39 20.18
C LEU A 647 5.18 22.00 18.83
N SER A 648 3.97 22.55 18.69
CA SER A 648 3.53 23.21 17.46
C SER A 648 4.13 24.62 17.27
N LEU A 649 4.71 25.21 18.32
CA LEU A 649 5.26 26.57 18.30
C LEU A 649 6.65 26.67 17.63
N PRO A 650 7.02 27.84 17.08
CA PRO A 650 8.13 27.98 16.14
C PRO A 650 9.44 28.38 16.83
N ASP A 651 9.96 27.58 17.77
CA ASP A 651 11.33 27.77 18.25
C ASP A 651 12.32 27.09 17.29
N ALA A 652 12.33 27.58 16.06
CA ALA A 652 13.19 27.11 14.98
C ALA A 652 14.62 27.67 15.14
N LYS A 653 15.36 27.16 16.13
CA LYS A 653 16.70 26.67 15.81
C LYS A 653 16.49 25.24 15.34
N SER A 654 16.94 24.92 14.13
CA SER A 654 16.80 23.57 13.57
C SER A 654 17.33 22.55 14.59
N LEU A 655 16.41 21.82 15.24
CA LEU A 655 16.78 20.76 16.17
C LEU A 655 17.70 19.80 15.42
N SER A 656 18.82 19.42 16.04
CA SER A 656 19.70 18.40 15.49
C SER A 656 18.93 17.08 15.33
N LYS A 657 19.46 16.14 14.55
CA LYS A 657 18.84 14.81 14.38
C LYS A 657 18.69 14.10 15.73
N GLU A 658 19.68 14.26 16.61
CA GLU A 658 19.72 13.72 17.97
C GLU A 658 18.71 14.42 18.89
N GLU A 659 18.62 15.75 18.86
CA GLU A 659 17.64 16.52 19.65
C GLU A 659 16.20 16.17 19.26
N ARG A 660 15.95 15.96 17.96
CA ARG A 660 14.66 15.53 17.43
C ARG A 660 14.31 14.12 17.90
N ALA A 661 15.24 13.18 17.80
CA ALA A 661 15.04 11.81 18.27
C ALA A 661 14.73 11.80 19.79
N ALA A 662 15.48 12.56 20.57
CA ALA A 662 15.23 12.71 22.01
C ALA A 662 13.84 13.30 22.29
N LYS A 663 13.39 14.29 21.50
CA LYS A 663 12.06 14.88 21.65
C LYS A 663 10.93 13.91 21.25
N ILE A 664 11.11 13.13 20.17
CA ILE A 664 10.19 12.06 19.77
C ILE A 664 10.07 11.01 20.87
N GLU A 665 11.19 10.65 21.49
CA GLU A 665 11.24 9.71 22.61
C GLU A 665 10.59 10.28 23.88
N GLU A 666 10.86 11.54 24.23
CA GLU A 666 10.24 12.25 25.36
C GLU A 666 8.71 12.25 25.24
N VAL A 667 8.19 12.62 24.06
CA VAL A 667 6.75 12.63 23.78
C VAL A 667 6.17 11.21 23.80
N GLY A 668 6.88 10.25 23.24
CA GLY A 668 6.49 8.84 23.28
C GLY A 668 6.43 8.27 24.70
N ASN A 669 7.39 8.62 25.55
CA ASN A 669 7.46 8.17 26.94
C ASN A 669 6.39 8.83 27.82
N PHE A 670 6.10 10.11 27.59
CA PHE A 670 4.96 10.79 28.20
C PHE A 670 3.65 10.06 27.84
N ALA A 671 3.40 9.80 26.56
CA ALA A 671 2.18 9.14 26.10
C ALA A 671 2.05 7.71 26.64
N LYS A 672 3.14 6.94 26.68
CA LYS A 672 3.16 5.58 27.28
C LYS A 672 2.83 5.62 28.77
N THR A 673 3.41 6.58 29.51
CA THR A 673 3.18 6.75 30.95
C THR A 673 1.74 7.15 31.21
N ALA A 674 1.25 8.18 30.51
CA ALA A 674 -0.13 8.64 30.61
C ALA A 674 -1.13 7.55 30.21
N ARG A 675 -0.88 6.78 29.14
CA ARG A 675 -1.73 5.63 28.76
C ARG A 675 -1.83 4.61 29.88
N ARG A 676 -0.69 4.20 30.45
CA ARG A 676 -0.66 3.23 31.57
C ARG A 676 -1.42 3.76 32.78
N GLU A 677 -1.22 5.02 33.16
CA GLU A 677 -1.91 5.65 34.29
C GLU A 677 -3.41 5.76 34.04
N VAL A 678 -3.83 6.14 32.83
CA VAL A 678 -5.25 6.18 32.44
C VAL A 678 -5.90 4.81 32.51
N THR A 679 -5.25 3.78 31.99
CA THR A 679 -5.73 2.40 32.08
C THR A 679 -5.86 1.98 33.54
N GLN A 680 -4.85 2.26 34.38
CA GLN A 680 -4.90 1.96 35.81
C GLN A 680 -6.04 2.69 36.53
N VAL A 681 -6.25 3.99 36.26
CA VAL A 681 -7.32 4.78 36.86
C VAL A 681 -8.70 4.25 36.45
N ALA A 682 -8.91 3.97 35.16
CA ALA A 682 -10.20 3.47 34.68
C ALA A 682 -10.50 2.06 35.21
N ASP A 683 -9.50 1.16 35.21
CA ASP A 683 -9.64 -0.21 35.72
C ASP A 683 -9.79 -0.24 37.24
N ALA A 684 -9.07 0.64 37.96
CA ALA A 684 -9.27 0.83 39.39
C ALA A 684 -10.69 1.31 39.67
N ARG A 685 -11.19 2.31 38.94
CA ARG A 685 -12.54 2.85 39.14
C ARG A 685 -13.63 1.82 38.84
N LYS A 686 -13.45 1.04 37.78
CA LYS A 686 -14.34 -0.09 37.45
C LYS A 686 -14.32 -1.14 38.56
N ARG A 687 -13.14 -1.49 39.09
CA ARG A 687 -13.00 -2.44 40.21
C ARG A 687 -13.57 -1.91 41.52
N GLU A 688 -13.35 -0.64 41.84
CA GLU A 688 -13.92 0.03 43.01
C GLU A 688 -15.44 -0.02 42.96
N LEU A 689 -16.03 0.29 41.81
CA LEU A 689 -17.47 0.19 41.60
C LEU A 689 -17.96 -1.24 41.81
N ILE A 690 -17.29 -2.24 41.21
CA ILE A 690 -17.62 -3.66 41.41
C ILE A 690 -17.46 -4.08 42.88
N SER A 691 -16.43 -3.61 43.56
CA SER A 691 -16.17 -3.93 44.97
C SER A 691 -17.20 -3.28 45.89
N ALA A 692 -17.57 -2.02 45.65
CA ALA A 692 -18.63 -1.34 46.38
C ALA A 692 -19.95 -2.13 46.28
N MET A 693 -20.29 -2.57 45.06
CA MET A 693 -21.47 -3.40 44.80
C MET A 693 -21.41 -4.78 45.50
N ASN A 694 -20.23 -5.36 45.71
CA ASN A 694 -20.08 -6.65 46.38
C ASN A 694 -20.02 -6.54 47.92
N ASN A 695 -19.45 -5.46 48.47
CA ASN A 695 -19.28 -5.28 49.92
C ASN A 695 -20.61 -4.99 50.63
N ASN A 696 -21.59 -4.43 49.92
CA ASN A 696 -22.94 -4.22 50.44
C ASN A 696 -23.73 -5.54 50.69
N ARG A 697 -23.18 -6.72 50.34
CA ARG A 697 -23.78 -8.03 50.67
C ARG A 697 -23.64 -8.46 52.13
N GLY A 698 -22.65 -7.96 52.86
CA GLY A 698 -22.36 -8.38 54.25
C GLY A 698 -23.56 -8.32 55.21
N PRO A 699 -24.38 -7.24 55.20
CA PRO A 699 -25.57 -7.13 56.05
C PRO A 699 -26.69 -8.15 55.72
N ILE A 700 -26.70 -8.75 54.53
CA ILE A 700 -27.73 -9.73 54.14
C ILE A 700 -27.47 -11.09 54.77
N GLU A 701 -26.22 -11.52 54.90
CA GLU A 701 -25.93 -12.80 55.53
C GLU A 701 -26.34 -12.77 57.00
N GLU A 702 -26.19 -11.62 57.67
CA GLU A 702 -26.73 -11.39 59.02
C GLU A 702 -28.27 -11.27 59.05
N ILE A 703 -28.90 -10.53 58.13
CA ILE A 703 -30.37 -10.38 58.11
C ILE A 703 -31.08 -11.67 57.67
N SER A 704 -30.48 -12.44 56.77
CA SER A 704 -30.98 -13.75 56.32
C SER A 704 -30.76 -14.81 57.39
N ALA A 705 -29.64 -14.75 58.13
CA ALA A 705 -29.41 -15.60 59.30
C ALA A 705 -30.30 -15.25 60.50
N LEU A 706 -30.84 -14.02 60.58
CA LEU A 706 -31.83 -13.60 61.57
C LEU A 706 -33.29 -13.90 61.15
N ALA A 707 -33.52 -14.24 59.88
CA ALA A 707 -34.86 -14.53 59.32
C ALA A 707 -35.16 -16.04 59.20
N TYR A 708 -34.16 -16.90 59.40
CA TYR A 708 -34.29 -18.33 59.71
C TYR A 708 -34.19 -18.55 61.22
#